data_AF-A0A1G2YFA1-F1
#
_entry.id   AF-A0A1G2YFA1-F1
#
_cell.length_a   1.000
_cell.length_b   1.000
_cell.length_c   1.000
_cell.angle_alpha   90.00
_cell.angle_beta   90.00
_cell.angle_gamma   90.00
#
_symmetry.space_group_name_H-M   'P 1'
#
loop_
_entity.id
_entity.type
_entity.pdbx_description
1 polymer ?
#
loop_
_entity_poly.entity_id
_entity_poly.type
_entity_poly.pdbx_seq_one_letter_code
_entity_poly.pdbx_strand_id
1 'polypeptide(L)'
;MKKYKLHLAVLLISCNCFAGSMFYQDDFDSYNESFWGSKSASAILQDGVLVNSSPQGHKTLVSMKKYDFASLDMRLKFGRLSSDSTNFYYIGFQSVLPWAENVCYFMVQDTSLSAIIHKSGGESINQSLGNVDPDKWYVFSIIRQPDRIDFLIDGKSVFKTDNAKAIPDAAMPIFMGANNVGKSGDEFAAKLQIDRVQIINIQEKADTRSGTQTLKKRFEIDKKIGSDDSFISAKDGILHFENINYINEINFDNGLQWKRLFNKPNQEEYLAEEDLSGIFSIFVNQKQISSSEFDINSIDLTEEGKVKKAVVKVVNDKMKVACELTFQIDDTQEMLYGMKVVNQSTGVLKIKPVFPIIGSVSIGGKAGTNKYFFPWRSGIVGQVNCDLLYEYGGLAWMQIVSIFDQDGKSGLYVYPKDSSGTIKGMIFKKDVPQTQGMVKHSELTAAYEAPKEDVFEINNGAGFAYYYFEQDTQAGEEIELPATTLAVYQGGWKNALKNYSTWAHTWYKHVDTPEWFMDTFNFLPRHKPSFYSEAEKRYIGSELLAGSEHLVQWAFFWDYQEKTDWPADILIGREQPGDFDYNKARGGLEAFKEEIKKHQEKGARFTVYIDHRFCWKETKIGKEKGREWAAIYRPGGEPEGYGGPADQYVTCYMEPNAWADYLAEVCGRVVKDTGMDGIYLDELALPFACYNLNHLHNKVHNKIVDMPAFSANMAKARKAMFDANPEAILMTEHAGSDYLSQFIDGSWSQTYYEQGFPFSTKYFDDLSLNYFRFCFPEFKLAEWGGSSESPKRCFFNGMGIDWGVGNSDYLRKTAQVMKENGDAFATLNPEPLVETKLKKVLANKFRTDTKTLYTIYNKTDAVIDAEILEVEPHIGYHWVEMMYDNEIAVRQELMRTKDVLAMKIGANDVVCAVKFPKTISVEIKQDKLEIRLNNAPAEAKLFAYYNQDTSELLDNKAVSIDIQNGQGALTIAQKGKIILKLMNKDQIIDEVIVNAD
;
A
#
# COMPACT_ATOMS: atom_id res chain seq x y z
N MET A 1 -17.17 -16.08 -22.01
CA MET A 1 -15.85 -15.47 -22.32
C MET A 1 -15.89 -14.08 -22.97
N LYS A 2 -17.03 -13.53 -23.44
CA LYS A 2 -17.12 -12.12 -23.92
C LYS A 2 -17.51 -11.07 -22.86
N LYS A 3 -17.91 -11.47 -21.65
CA LYS A 3 -18.37 -10.56 -20.57
C LYS A 3 -17.26 -9.95 -19.69
N TYR A 4 -16.02 -10.42 -19.79
CA TYR A 4 -14.91 -9.96 -18.94
C TYR A 4 -14.03 -8.86 -19.57
N LYS A 5 -14.25 -8.49 -20.84
CA LYS A 5 -13.48 -7.42 -21.50
C LYS A 5 -13.94 -6.00 -21.18
N LEU A 6 -15.12 -5.83 -20.58
CA LEU A 6 -15.71 -4.50 -20.34
C LEU A 6 -15.17 -3.83 -19.05
N HIS A 7 -14.81 -4.62 -18.03
CA HIS A 7 -14.21 -4.08 -16.80
C HIS A 7 -12.72 -3.71 -16.96
N LEU A 8 -12.00 -4.37 -17.88
CA LEU A 8 -10.60 -4.05 -18.16
C LEU A 8 -10.43 -2.69 -18.88
N ALA A 9 -11.46 -2.23 -19.62
CA ALA A 9 -11.40 -0.98 -20.38
C ALA A 9 -11.50 0.27 -19.49
N VAL A 10 -12.16 0.16 -18.33
CA VAL A 10 -12.27 1.25 -17.35
C VAL A 10 -10.91 1.52 -16.68
N LEU A 11 -10.12 0.46 -16.46
CA LEU A 11 -8.76 0.56 -15.89
C LEU A 11 -7.68 0.94 -16.91
N LEU A 12 -7.80 0.54 -18.18
CA LEU A 12 -6.80 0.93 -19.20
C LEU A 12 -6.91 2.41 -19.60
N ILE A 13 -8.05 3.04 -19.32
CA ILE A 13 -8.29 4.46 -19.62
C ILE A 13 -7.91 5.35 -18.42
N SER A 14 -7.99 4.86 -17.17
CA SER A 14 -7.46 5.56 -15.99
C SER A 14 -5.94 5.80 -16.05
N CYS A 15 -5.20 4.93 -16.75
CA CYS A 15 -3.75 5.05 -16.91
C CYS A 15 -3.29 6.17 -17.87
N ASN A 16 -4.12 6.67 -18.78
CA ASN A 16 -3.60 7.51 -19.88
C ASN A 16 -3.36 8.99 -19.52
N CYS A 17 -3.90 9.50 -18.41
CA CYS A 17 -3.46 10.79 -17.83
C CYS A 17 -2.39 10.64 -16.74
N PHE A 18 -2.15 9.39 -16.30
CA PHE A 18 -1.21 8.97 -15.25
C PHE A 18 0.01 8.22 -15.81
N ALA A 19 0.28 8.30 -17.11
CA ALA A 19 1.46 7.69 -17.74
C ALA A 19 2.82 8.16 -17.17
N GLY A 20 2.82 9.07 -16.18
CA GLY A 20 3.99 9.47 -15.40
C GLY A 20 3.91 9.26 -13.88
N SER A 21 2.89 8.58 -13.31
CA SER A 21 2.72 8.51 -11.84
C SER A 21 2.11 7.23 -11.25
N MET A 22 1.72 6.26 -12.09
CA MET A 22 1.52 4.87 -11.67
C MET A 22 2.59 4.01 -12.35
N PHE A 23 3.61 3.62 -11.60
CA PHE A 23 4.60 2.66 -12.07
C PHE A 23 4.45 1.38 -11.26
N TYR A 24 3.80 0.38 -11.85
CA TYR A 24 4.02 -1.01 -11.46
C TYR A 24 5.16 -1.56 -12.30
N GLN A 25 6.29 -1.79 -11.65
CA GLN A 25 7.47 -2.37 -12.26
C GLN A 25 7.95 -3.50 -11.35
N ASP A 26 7.42 -4.70 -11.60
CA ASP A 26 8.17 -5.92 -11.29
C ASP A 26 9.46 -5.83 -12.14
N ASP A 27 10.62 -6.24 -11.63
CA ASP A 27 11.92 -6.14 -12.33
C ASP A 27 11.93 -6.79 -13.74
N PHE A 28 10.86 -7.50 -14.11
CA PHE A 28 10.63 -8.03 -15.46
C PHE A 28 10.03 -7.04 -16.48
N ASP A 29 9.30 -6.00 -16.05
CA ASP A 29 8.56 -5.11 -16.97
C ASP A 29 9.28 -3.76 -17.19
N SER A 30 10.31 -3.44 -16.41
CA SER A 30 11.11 -2.22 -16.57
C SER A 30 12.41 -2.45 -17.33
N TYR A 31 12.30 -2.84 -18.59
CA TYR A 31 13.30 -2.35 -19.54
C TYR A 31 12.84 -0.96 -19.96
N ASN A 32 13.40 0.07 -19.31
CA ASN A 32 13.03 1.47 -19.49
C ASN A 32 13.08 1.86 -20.98
N GLU A 33 11.94 1.85 -21.68
CA GLU A 33 11.85 2.13 -23.12
C GLU A 33 12.38 3.52 -23.47
N SER A 34 12.40 4.45 -22.51
CA SER A 34 12.98 5.79 -22.67
C SER A 34 14.53 5.79 -22.71
N PHE A 35 15.18 4.76 -22.16
CA PHE A 35 16.63 4.64 -22.10
C PHE A 35 17.24 3.94 -23.32
N TRP A 36 16.47 3.10 -24.01
CA TRP A 36 16.94 2.26 -25.12
C TRP A 36 16.39 2.74 -26.48
N GLY A 37 17.26 2.89 -27.48
CA GLY A 37 16.84 3.02 -28.88
C GLY A 37 16.94 1.67 -29.59
N SER A 38 15.87 1.23 -30.27
CA SER A 38 15.96 0.07 -31.17
C SER A 38 16.44 0.52 -32.56
N LYS A 39 17.46 -0.14 -33.13
CA LYS A 39 17.95 0.17 -34.49
C LYS A 39 17.40 -0.76 -35.59
N SER A 40 16.67 -1.81 -35.21
CA SER A 40 15.90 -2.62 -36.16
C SER A 40 14.42 -2.51 -35.77
N ALA A 41 13.55 -2.25 -36.75
CA ALA A 41 12.10 -2.00 -36.58
C ALA A 41 11.29 -3.21 -36.02
N SER A 42 11.96 -4.18 -35.40
CA SER A 42 11.39 -5.44 -34.93
C SER A 42 12.16 -6.07 -33.76
N ALA A 43 12.98 -5.31 -33.03
CA ALA A 43 13.51 -5.78 -31.74
C ALA A 43 12.40 -5.63 -30.69
N ILE A 44 11.67 -6.71 -30.43
CA ILE A 44 10.70 -6.78 -29.34
C ILE A 44 11.42 -7.41 -28.17
N LEU A 45 11.62 -6.64 -27.11
CA LEU A 45 11.92 -7.21 -25.81
C LEU A 45 10.59 -7.69 -25.24
N GLN A 46 10.45 -9.00 -25.02
CA GLN A 46 9.24 -9.57 -24.44
C GLN A 46 9.66 -10.32 -23.17
N ASP A 47 9.11 -9.93 -22.02
CA ASP A 47 9.35 -10.56 -20.72
C ASP A 47 10.85 -10.66 -20.33
N GLY A 48 11.63 -9.59 -20.54
CA GLY A 48 13.08 -9.57 -20.25
C GLY A 48 13.93 -10.42 -21.21
N VAL A 49 13.36 -10.93 -22.31
CA VAL A 49 14.08 -11.72 -23.31
C VAL A 49 14.24 -10.94 -24.61
N LEU A 50 15.49 -10.70 -25.00
CA LEU A 50 15.80 -10.28 -26.36
C LEU A 50 15.81 -11.52 -27.26
N VAL A 51 14.76 -11.66 -28.07
CA VAL A 51 14.57 -12.80 -28.98
C VAL A 51 14.90 -12.40 -30.41
N ASN A 52 15.81 -13.14 -31.04
CA ASN A 52 16.05 -13.03 -32.49
C ASN A 52 15.54 -14.28 -33.21
N SER A 53 14.32 -14.19 -33.74
CA SER A 53 13.65 -15.26 -34.49
C SER A 53 13.95 -15.26 -35.99
N SER A 54 14.82 -14.36 -36.49
CA SER A 54 15.21 -14.35 -37.91
C SER A 54 16.37 -15.32 -38.16
N PRO A 55 16.33 -16.16 -39.20
CA PRO A 55 17.43 -17.05 -39.59
C PRO A 55 18.75 -16.33 -39.88
N GLN A 56 18.63 -15.09 -40.37
CA GLN A 56 19.73 -14.15 -40.54
C GLN A 56 19.21 -12.79 -40.06
N GLY A 57 19.67 -12.36 -38.89
CA GLY A 57 19.20 -11.11 -38.30
C GLY A 57 20.11 -10.65 -37.18
N HIS A 58 20.16 -9.33 -37.00
CA HIS A 58 20.80 -8.70 -35.86
C HIS A 58 19.72 -8.01 -35.02
N LYS A 59 19.56 -8.43 -33.77
CA LYS A 59 18.69 -7.75 -32.80
C LYS A 59 19.56 -7.11 -31.75
N THR A 60 19.48 -5.80 -31.64
CA THR A 60 20.36 -5.02 -30.77
C THR A 60 19.57 -4.00 -29.96
N LEU A 61 19.98 -3.84 -28.72
CA LEU A 61 19.57 -2.78 -27.81
C LEU A 61 20.76 -1.85 -27.62
N VAL A 62 20.50 -0.55 -27.78
CA VAL A 62 21.52 0.49 -27.64
C VAL A 62 21.01 1.56 -26.67
N SER A 63 21.81 1.94 -25.68
CA SER A 63 21.42 3.04 -24.79
C SER A 63 21.42 4.37 -25.54
N MET A 64 20.44 5.22 -25.25
CA MET A 64 20.35 6.59 -25.78
C MET A 64 21.47 7.48 -25.22
N LYS A 65 21.87 7.26 -23.96
CA LYS A 65 23.02 7.90 -23.32
C LYS A 65 24.32 7.21 -23.74
N LYS A 66 25.39 7.99 -23.89
CA LYS A 66 26.77 7.50 -24.11
C LYS A 66 27.60 7.74 -22.84
N TYR A 67 28.61 6.89 -22.63
CA TYR A 67 29.45 6.88 -21.44
C TYR A 67 30.92 6.98 -21.81
N ASP A 68 31.63 7.95 -21.23
CA ASP A 68 33.08 8.09 -21.36
C ASP A 68 33.80 7.06 -20.50
N PHE A 69 33.54 7.02 -19.19
CA PHE A 69 34.08 6.04 -18.26
C PHE A 69 32.98 5.60 -17.30
N ALA A 70 32.74 4.30 -17.21
CA ALA A 70 31.65 3.75 -16.41
C ALA A 70 31.97 2.32 -15.96
N SER A 71 31.38 1.93 -14.83
CA SER A 71 31.22 0.52 -14.47
C SER A 71 29.86 0.06 -14.99
N LEU A 72 29.82 -1.08 -15.67
CA LEU A 72 28.61 -1.70 -16.20
C LEU A 72 28.50 -3.10 -15.63
N ASP A 73 27.43 -3.39 -14.91
CA ASP A 73 27.11 -4.71 -14.34
C ASP A 73 25.82 -5.24 -14.95
N MET A 74 25.85 -6.46 -15.51
CA MET A 74 24.73 -7.03 -16.24
C MET A 74 24.47 -8.47 -15.81
N ARG A 75 23.25 -8.79 -15.36
CA ARG A 75 22.83 -10.16 -15.05
C ARG A 75 22.11 -10.78 -16.23
N LEU A 76 22.73 -11.78 -16.86
CA LEU A 76 22.36 -12.29 -18.18
C LEU A 76 22.33 -13.82 -18.20
N LYS A 77 21.46 -14.38 -19.05
CA LYS A 77 21.38 -15.81 -19.35
C LYS A 77 21.18 -16.03 -20.85
N PHE A 78 22.01 -16.87 -21.43
CA PHE A 78 22.01 -17.20 -22.87
C PHE A 78 21.15 -18.42 -23.15
N GLY A 79 20.38 -18.43 -24.22
CA GLY A 79 19.57 -19.60 -24.61
C GLY A 79 20.37 -20.73 -25.25
N ARG A 80 19.76 -21.93 -25.28
CA ARG A 80 20.31 -23.13 -25.94
C ARG A 80 20.52 -22.99 -27.46
N LEU A 81 21.50 -23.74 -27.94
CA LEU A 81 21.90 -23.87 -29.34
C LEU A 81 20.89 -24.72 -30.13
N SER A 82 20.68 -24.41 -31.41
CA SER A 82 20.30 -25.43 -32.40
C SER A 82 21.58 -26.06 -32.98
N SER A 83 21.51 -27.29 -33.47
CA SER A 83 22.69 -27.99 -34.04
C SER A 83 23.22 -27.36 -35.33
N ASP A 84 22.42 -26.51 -35.97
CA ASP A 84 22.61 -26.07 -37.36
C ASP A 84 22.81 -24.54 -37.49
N SER A 85 23.02 -23.82 -36.37
CA SER A 85 23.23 -22.36 -36.34
C SER A 85 24.32 -21.90 -35.37
N THR A 86 24.93 -20.74 -35.66
CA THR A 86 25.89 -20.07 -34.76
C THR A 86 25.27 -18.81 -34.18
N ASN A 87 25.25 -18.69 -32.85
CA ASN A 87 24.73 -17.53 -32.14
C ASN A 87 25.88 -16.64 -31.65
N PHE A 88 25.71 -15.33 -31.80
CA PHE A 88 26.61 -14.31 -31.28
C PHE A 88 25.87 -13.40 -30.32
N TYR A 89 26.37 -13.30 -29.09
CA TYR A 89 25.94 -12.32 -28.11
C TYR A 89 27.05 -11.31 -27.87
N TYR A 90 26.72 -10.03 -27.97
CA TYR A 90 27.66 -8.91 -27.76
C TYR A 90 27.14 -8.07 -26.61
N ILE A 91 27.94 -7.83 -25.58
CA ILE A 91 27.45 -7.24 -24.33
C ILE A 91 28.50 -6.32 -23.73
N GLY A 92 28.27 -5.00 -23.80
CA GLY A 92 29.20 -4.02 -23.21
C GLY A 92 29.03 -2.63 -23.82
N PHE A 93 30.14 -1.96 -24.11
CA PHE A 93 30.16 -0.64 -24.75
C PHE A 93 30.59 -0.75 -26.20
N GLN A 94 29.88 -0.08 -27.12
CA GLN A 94 30.23 -0.10 -28.55
C GLN A 94 29.77 1.16 -29.28
N SER A 95 30.63 1.71 -30.14
CA SER A 95 30.26 2.78 -31.06
C SER A 95 29.30 2.26 -32.14
N VAL A 96 28.26 3.05 -32.42
CA VAL A 96 27.20 2.65 -33.35
C VAL A 96 27.33 3.31 -34.72
N LEU A 97 27.92 4.50 -34.79
CA LEU A 97 28.25 5.20 -36.04
C LEU A 97 29.55 6.00 -35.85
N PRO A 98 30.62 5.69 -36.61
CA PRO A 98 30.82 4.47 -37.40
C PRO A 98 30.68 3.19 -36.55
N TRP A 99 30.16 2.13 -37.17
CA TRP A 99 29.85 0.87 -36.49
C TRP A 99 31.12 0.17 -35.99
N ALA A 100 31.15 -0.18 -34.70
CA ALA A 100 32.23 -0.94 -34.06
C ALA A 100 33.63 -0.32 -34.22
N GLU A 101 33.69 1.00 -34.42
CA GLU A 101 34.93 1.78 -34.48
C GLU A 101 35.66 1.80 -33.13
N ASN A 102 34.90 1.78 -32.04
CA ASN A 102 35.40 1.60 -30.69
C ASN A 102 34.52 0.57 -29.98
N VAL A 103 35.14 -0.41 -29.32
CA VAL A 103 34.41 -1.44 -28.56
C VAL A 103 35.11 -1.79 -27.25
N CYS A 104 34.30 -2.17 -26.27
CA CYS A 104 34.71 -2.76 -25.01
C CYS A 104 33.55 -3.65 -24.51
N TYR A 105 33.52 -4.92 -24.93
CA TYR A 105 32.41 -5.82 -24.63
C TYR A 105 32.85 -7.28 -24.40
N PHE A 106 31.97 -8.05 -23.77
CA PHE A 106 31.99 -9.50 -23.83
C PHE A 106 31.36 -9.98 -25.14
N MET A 107 31.98 -10.98 -25.78
CA MET A 107 31.43 -11.70 -26.92
C MET A 107 31.25 -13.16 -26.53
N VAL A 108 30.02 -13.66 -26.65
CA VAL A 108 29.74 -15.09 -26.57
C VAL A 108 29.44 -15.58 -27.99
N GLN A 109 30.29 -16.44 -28.51
CA GLN A 109 30.04 -17.18 -29.74
C GLN A 109 29.69 -18.62 -29.35
N ASP A 110 28.42 -18.98 -29.51
CA ASP A 110 27.83 -20.22 -29.01
C ASP A 110 28.03 -20.37 -27.49
N THR A 111 29.09 -21.04 -27.06
CA THR A 111 29.49 -21.16 -25.64
C THR A 111 30.82 -20.48 -25.35
N SER A 112 31.62 -20.14 -26.36
CA SER A 112 32.94 -19.54 -26.19
C SER A 112 32.84 -18.06 -25.85
N LEU A 113 33.41 -17.69 -24.71
CA LEU A 113 33.42 -16.33 -24.19
C LEU A 113 34.77 -15.66 -24.48
N SER A 114 34.72 -14.41 -24.94
CA SER A 114 35.90 -13.56 -25.13
C SER A 114 35.63 -12.12 -24.67
N ALA A 115 36.67 -11.43 -24.19
CA ALA A 115 36.65 -9.98 -24.01
C ALA A 115 37.28 -9.31 -25.23
N ILE A 116 36.56 -8.38 -25.84
CA ILE A 116 36.99 -7.64 -27.03
C ILE A 116 37.14 -6.17 -26.69
N ILE A 117 38.30 -5.61 -27.01
CA ILE A 117 38.59 -4.19 -26.92
C ILE A 117 39.14 -3.71 -28.26
N HIS A 118 38.61 -2.63 -28.80
CA HIS A 118 39.13 -2.00 -30.01
C HIS A 118 39.05 -0.49 -29.88
N LYS A 119 40.14 0.20 -30.23
CA LYS A 119 40.19 1.65 -30.35
C LYS A 119 40.43 2.05 -31.81
N SER A 120 39.66 3.01 -32.30
CA SER A 120 39.87 3.58 -33.65
C SER A 120 41.28 4.13 -33.79
N GLY A 121 42.00 3.71 -34.83
CA GLY A 121 43.41 4.08 -35.06
C GLY A 121 44.41 3.53 -34.02
N GLY A 122 43.96 2.65 -33.12
CA GLY A 122 44.75 2.04 -32.05
C GLY A 122 44.91 0.53 -32.19
N GLU A 123 45.20 -0.14 -31.08
CA GLU A 123 45.35 -1.60 -31.02
C GLU A 123 44.02 -2.30 -30.70
N SER A 124 43.87 -3.54 -31.17
CA SER A 124 42.75 -4.43 -30.84
C SER A 124 43.21 -5.54 -29.91
N ILE A 125 42.42 -5.84 -28.90
CA ILE A 125 42.62 -6.99 -28.01
C ILE A 125 41.41 -7.91 -28.14
N ASN A 126 41.67 -9.20 -28.38
CA ASN A 126 40.68 -10.27 -28.32
C ASN A 126 41.21 -11.36 -27.39
N GLN A 127 40.70 -11.39 -26.15
CA GLN A 127 41.13 -12.31 -25.12
C GLN A 127 40.07 -13.40 -24.94
N SER A 128 40.44 -14.67 -25.16
CA SER A 128 39.59 -15.81 -24.82
C SER A 128 39.51 -16.00 -23.30
N LEU A 129 38.30 -16.21 -22.78
CA LEU A 129 38.00 -16.32 -21.34
C LEU A 129 37.42 -17.69 -20.94
N GLY A 130 37.39 -18.65 -21.88
CA GLY A 130 36.81 -19.98 -21.67
C GLY A 130 35.39 -20.08 -22.22
N ASN A 131 34.54 -20.86 -21.55
CA ASN A 131 33.17 -21.13 -22.00
C ASN A 131 32.13 -20.78 -20.92
N VAL A 132 30.94 -20.40 -21.37
CA VAL A 132 29.73 -20.21 -20.54
C VAL A 132 28.72 -21.32 -20.83
N ASP A 133 27.93 -21.68 -19.83
CA ASP A 133 26.87 -22.68 -19.92
C ASP A 133 25.57 -22.00 -20.37
N PRO A 134 24.95 -22.45 -21.47
CA PRO A 134 23.60 -22.01 -21.84
C PRO A 134 22.61 -22.28 -20.70
N ASP A 135 21.59 -21.44 -20.58
CA ASP A 135 20.56 -21.46 -19.53
C ASP A 135 21.05 -21.22 -18.08
N LYS A 136 22.32 -20.85 -17.88
CA LYS A 136 22.82 -20.39 -16.58
C LYS A 136 22.88 -18.86 -16.50
N TRP A 137 22.52 -18.31 -15.33
CA TRP A 137 22.69 -16.90 -15.02
C TRP A 137 24.14 -16.56 -14.67
N TYR A 138 24.61 -15.45 -15.21
CA TYR A 138 25.92 -14.87 -14.93
C TYR A 138 25.78 -13.37 -14.69
N VAL A 139 26.65 -12.81 -13.85
CA VAL A 139 26.84 -11.36 -13.74
C VAL A 139 28.11 -10.97 -14.49
N PHE A 140 27.96 -10.28 -15.62
CA PHE A 140 29.06 -9.74 -16.41
C PHE A 140 29.31 -8.28 -16.02
N SER A 141 30.55 -7.96 -15.67
CA SER A 141 30.94 -6.61 -15.31
C SER A 141 32.05 -6.08 -16.21
N ILE A 142 31.96 -4.82 -16.61
CA ILE A 142 33.00 -4.09 -17.34
C ILE A 142 33.25 -2.78 -16.60
N ILE A 143 34.44 -2.63 -16.03
CA ILE A 143 34.90 -1.39 -15.40
C ILE A 143 35.83 -0.69 -16.37
N ARG A 144 35.36 0.39 -17.00
CA ARG A 144 36.15 1.18 -17.96
C ARG A 144 36.62 2.48 -17.31
N GLN A 145 37.92 2.62 -17.13
CA GLN A 145 38.60 3.80 -16.56
C GLN A 145 39.57 4.42 -17.59
N PRO A 146 40.06 5.66 -17.37
CA PRO A 146 40.96 6.32 -18.32
C PRO A 146 42.24 5.55 -18.64
N ASP A 147 42.74 4.79 -17.67
CA ASP A 147 44.03 4.10 -17.70
C ASP A 147 43.91 2.57 -17.64
N ARG A 148 42.71 2.02 -17.41
CA ARG A 148 42.49 0.58 -17.31
C ARG A 148 41.07 0.13 -17.67
N ILE A 149 40.96 -1.11 -18.13
CA ILE A 149 39.69 -1.82 -18.30
C ILE A 149 39.76 -3.15 -17.54
N ASP A 150 38.72 -3.46 -16.77
CA ASP A 150 38.56 -4.73 -16.03
C ASP A 150 37.26 -5.42 -16.45
N PHE A 151 37.35 -6.69 -16.84
CA PHE A 151 36.24 -7.57 -17.15
C PHE A 151 36.09 -8.57 -16.01
N LEU A 152 34.89 -8.65 -15.42
CA LEU A 152 34.57 -9.57 -14.34
C LEU A 152 33.38 -10.46 -14.69
N ILE A 153 33.38 -11.67 -14.14
CA ILE A 153 32.24 -12.59 -14.17
C ILE A 153 31.96 -13.02 -12.73
N ASP A 154 30.72 -12.86 -12.29
CA ASP A 154 30.26 -13.18 -10.93
C ASP A 154 31.18 -12.54 -9.85
N GLY A 155 31.57 -11.28 -10.07
CA GLY A 155 32.43 -10.49 -9.20
C GLY A 155 33.92 -10.86 -9.24
N LYS A 156 34.34 -11.87 -10.02
CA LYS A 156 35.74 -12.25 -10.19
C LYS A 156 36.31 -11.65 -11.46
N SER A 157 37.41 -10.92 -11.34
CA SER A 157 38.12 -10.44 -12.53
C SER A 157 38.67 -11.60 -13.35
N VAL A 158 38.30 -11.61 -14.63
CA VAL A 158 38.70 -12.64 -15.60
C VAL A 158 39.69 -12.09 -16.63
N PHE A 159 39.70 -10.77 -16.86
CA PHE A 159 40.68 -10.11 -17.72
C PHE A 159 40.83 -8.63 -17.38
N LYS A 160 42.08 -8.14 -17.40
CA LYS A 160 42.40 -6.72 -17.22
C LYS A 160 43.41 -6.28 -18.25
N THR A 161 43.33 -5.00 -18.65
CA THR A 161 44.38 -4.36 -19.44
C THR A 161 44.54 -2.90 -19.04
N ASP A 162 45.79 -2.43 -19.06
CA ASP A 162 46.24 -1.05 -18.90
C ASP A 162 46.89 -0.52 -20.20
N ASN A 163 46.70 -1.22 -21.33
CA ASN A 163 47.27 -0.81 -22.61
C ASN A 163 46.55 0.43 -23.15
N ALA A 164 47.14 1.61 -22.92
CA ALA A 164 46.61 2.90 -23.36
C ALA A 164 46.34 2.99 -24.88
N LYS A 165 47.00 2.18 -25.72
CA LYS A 165 46.74 2.14 -27.18
C LYS A 165 45.47 1.37 -27.56
N ALA A 166 44.98 0.52 -26.67
CA ALA A 166 43.77 -0.27 -26.87
C ALA A 166 42.54 0.32 -26.14
N ILE A 167 42.74 1.11 -25.08
CA ILE A 167 41.64 1.68 -24.29
C ILE A 167 40.91 2.78 -25.07
N PRO A 168 39.62 2.60 -25.41
CA PRO A 168 38.85 3.64 -26.07
C PRO A 168 38.63 4.81 -25.12
N ASP A 169 38.79 6.03 -25.63
CA ASP A 169 38.62 7.30 -24.91
C ASP A 169 37.34 8.04 -25.33
N ALA A 170 36.62 7.56 -26.35
CA ALA A 170 35.37 8.14 -26.81
C ALA A 170 34.14 7.68 -26.00
N ALA A 171 33.14 8.55 -25.85
CA ALA A 171 31.84 8.21 -25.28
C ALA A 171 31.16 7.09 -26.10
N MET A 172 30.83 5.96 -25.46
CA MET A 172 30.16 4.85 -26.12
C MET A 172 28.82 4.54 -25.44
N PRO A 173 27.75 4.25 -26.20
CA PRO A 173 26.55 3.69 -25.61
C PRO A 173 26.80 2.24 -25.17
N ILE A 174 25.90 1.77 -24.31
CA ILE A 174 25.80 0.35 -23.98
C ILE A 174 25.14 -0.35 -25.14
N PHE A 175 25.65 -1.53 -25.44
CA PHE A 175 25.28 -2.33 -26.58
C PHE A 175 25.05 -3.76 -26.12
N MET A 176 23.86 -4.27 -26.41
CA MET A 176 23.50 -5.67 -26.24
C MET A 176 22.97 -6.21 -27.56
N GLY A 177 23.57 -7.28 -28.07
CA GLY A 177 23.17 -7.92 -29.31
C GLY A 177 22.88 -9.41 -29.11
N ALA A 178 21.82 -9.90 -29.75
CA ALA A 178 21.53 -11.32 -29.91
C ALA A 178 21.40 -11.61 -31.42
N ASN A 179 22.44 -12.20 -32.00
CA ASN A 179 22.57 -12.39 -33.44
C ASN A 179 22.64 -13.88 -33.78
N ASN A 180 22.03 -14.28 -34.89
CA ASN A 180 22.08 -15.66 -35.40
C ASN A 180 22.58 -15.65 -36.85
N VAL A 181 23.49 -16.56 -37.17
CA VAL A 181 23.95 -16.87 -38.52
C VAL A 181 23.61 -18.34 -38.84
N GLY A 182 22.48 -18.58 -39.54
CA GLY A 182 22.01 -19.94 -39.88
C GLY A 182 21.10 -20.02 -41.12
N LYS A 183 20.72 -21.24 -41.52
CA LYS A 183 19.72 -21.50 -42.58
C LYS A 183 18.29 -21.48 -41.99
N SER A 184 17.32 -21.01 -42.77
CA SER A 184 15.95 -20.79 -42.30
C SER A 184 15.20 -22.08 -41.94
N GLY A 185 14.63 -22.11 -40.72
CA GLY A 185 13.52 -23.01 -40.38
C GLY A 185 13.66 -23.86 -39.12
N ASP A 186 13.97 -23.26 -37.95
CA ASP A 186 13.90 -23.97 -36.65
C ASP A 186 13.34 -23.09 -35.52
N GLU A 187 12.69 -23.73 -34.54
CA GLU A 187 12.03 -23.16 -33.36
C GLU A 187 12.96 -22.49 -32.32
N PHE A 188 14.24 -22.29 -32.64
CA PHE A 188 15.26 -21.81 -31.69
C PHE A 188 15.87 -20.47 -32.12
N ALA A 189 15.17 -19.39 -31.80
CA ALA A 189 15.69 -18.03 -31.84
C ALA A 189 16.90 -17.86 -30.90
N ALA A 190 17.89 -17.02 -31.25
CA ALA A 190 18.89 -16.59 -30.25
C ALA A 190 18.17 -15.83 -29.15
N LYS A 191 18.31 -16.29 -27.90
CA LYS A 191 17.62 -15.72 -26.73
C LYS A 191 18.65 -15.21 -25.75
N LEU A 192 18.64 -13.91 -25.50
CA LEU A 192 19.37 -13.30 -24.39
C LEU A 192 18.34 -12.88 -23.34
N GLN A 193 18.27 -13.63 -22.24
CA GLN A 193 17.47 -13.24 -21.09
C GLN A 193 18.27 -12.27 -20.22
N ILE A 194 17.63 -11.17 -19.86
CA ILE A 194 18.27 -10.08 -19.13
C ILE A 194 17.46 -9.82 -17.87
N ASP A 195 18.13 -9.92 -16.73
CA ASP A 195 17.53 -9.71 -15.41
C ASP A 195 17.88 -8.32 -14.87
N ARG A 196 19.11 -7.84 -15.08
CA ARG A 196 19.55 -6.54 -14.59
C ARG A 196 20.60 -5.92 -15.48
N VAL A 197 20.56 -4.59 -15.64
CA VAL A 197 21.66 -3.76 -16.14
C VAL A 197 21.84 -2.59 -15.20
N GLN A 198 22.98 -2.50 -14.54
CA GLN A 198 23.35 -1.43 -13.62
C GLN A 198 24.58 -0.70 -14.16
N ILE A 199 24.55 0.63 -14.11
CA ILE A 199 25.62 1.47 -14.64
C ILE A 199 26.00 2.48 -13.59
N ILE A 200 27.29 2.60 -13.31
CA ILE A 200 27.83 3.62 -12.42
C ILE A 200 28.72 4.52 -13.26
N ASN A 201 28.29 5.76 -13.48
CA ASN A 201 29.08 6.75 -14.20
C ASN A 201 30.30 7.14 -13.35
N ILE A 202 31.52 6.89 -13.85
CA ILE A 202 32.74 7.14 -13.09
C ILE A 202 33.06 8.64 -13.04
N GLN A 203 32.57 9.45 -13.99
CA GLN A 203 32.72 10.91 -13.95
C GLN A 203 31.77 11.59 -12.96
N GLU A 204 30.54 11.10 -12.77
CA GLU A 204 29.67 11.59 -11.68
C GLU A 204 30.22 11.18 -10.31
N LYS A 205 30.91 10.03 -10.21
CA LYS A 205 31.73 9.67 -9.06
C LYS A 205 32.96 10.56 -8.89
N ALA A 206 33.50 11.15 -9.95
CA ALA A 206 34.60 12.10 -9.87
C ALA A 206 34.10 13.49 -9.45
N ASP A 207 32.94 13.98 -9.89
CA ASP A 207 32.43 15.26 -9.39
C ASP A 207 31.81 15.18 -7.97
N THR A 208 31.55 13.96 -7.47
CA THR A 208 31.15 13.72 -6.07
C THR A 208 32.27 13.21 -5.15
N ARG A 209 33.41 12.72 -5.69
CA ARG A 209 34.58 12.26 -4.90
C ARG A 209 35.95 12.83 -5.32
N SER A 210 36.05 13.73 -6.30
CA SER A 210 37.29 14.46 -6.65
C SER A 210 37.38 15.86 -6.02
N GLY A 211 36.41 16.22 -5.20
CA GLY A 211 36.77 16.96 -4.00
C GLY A 211 37.81 16.12 -3.27
N THR A 212 39.10 16.43 -3.46
CA THR A 212 40.00 16.48 -2.32
C THR A 212 39.18 17.19 -1.26
N GLN A 213 38.60 16.44 -0.31
CA GLN A 213 37.97 17.01 0.86
C GLN A 213 39.09 17.83 1.46
N THR A 214 39.05 19.13 1.18
CA THR A 214 39.71 20.09 2.02
C THR A 214 38.98 19.85 3.32
N LEU A 215 39.59 19.09 4.24
CA LEU A 215 39.00 18.77 5.52
C LEU A 215 38.37 20.06 6.03
N LYS A 216 37.03 20.09 6.07
CA LYS A 216 36.32 21.26 6.58
C LYS A 216 36.91 21.51 7.96
N LYS A 217 37.19 22.78 8.27
CA LYS A 217 37.82 23.13 9.54
C LYS A 217 36.98 22.50 10.67
N ARG A 218 37.61 21.64 11.46
CA ARG A 218 36.94 20.88 12.52
C ARG A 218 36.17 21.83 13.44
N PHE A 219 34.90 21.53 13.70
CA PHE A 219 34.11 22.31 14.65
C PHE A 219 34.49 21.87 16.07
N GLU A 220 35.25 22.71 16.78
CA GLU A 220 35.73 22.37 18.12
C GLU A 220 34.64 22.57 19.17
N ILE A 221 34.19 21.45 19.75
CA ILE A 221 33.27 21.40 20.87
C ILE A 221 33.63 20.19 21.76
N ASP A 222 33.55 20.38 23.07
CA ASP A 222 33.62 19.32 24.06
C ASP A 222 32.58 19.63 25.15
N LYS A 223 31.36 19.13 24.97
CA LYS A 223 30.25 19.32 25.91
C LYS A 223 29.52 17.99 26.13
N LYS A 224 29.05 17.76 27.36
CA LYS A 224 28.17 16.65 27.76
C LYS A 224 27.10 17.17 28.71
N ILE A 225 25.86 16.70 28.54
CA ILE A 225 24.72 16.93 29.44
C ILE A 225 24.04 15.60 29.77
N GLY A 226 23.33 15.50 30.89
CA GLY A 226 22.74 14.25 31.37
C GLY A 226 23.65 13.41 32.27
N SER A 227 23.13 12.27 32.70
CA SER A 227 23.80 11.30 33.58
C SER A 227 24.54 10.23 32.78
N ASP A 228 25.37 9.42 33.43
CA ASP A 228 26.10 8.35 32.73
C ASP A 228 25.19 7.28 32.11
N ASP A 229 23.95 7.14 32.61
CA ASP A 229 22.95 6.22 32.08
C ASP A 229 22.05 6.82 30.99
N SER A 230 22.08 8.14 30.80
CA SER A 230 21.25 8.88 29.83
C SER A 230 21.84 10.26 29.54
N PHE A 231 22.57 10.42 28.44
CA PHE A 231 23.30 11.65 28.10
C PHE A 231 23.32 12.00 26.61
N ILE A 232 23.62 13.28 26.35
CA ILE A 232 24.06 13.76 25.04
C ILE A 232 25.46 14.35 25.19
N SER A 233 26.38 14.03 24.29
CA SER A 233 27.67 14.72 24.18
C SER A 233 27.97 15.12 22.75
N ALA A 234 28.70 16.22 22.60
CA ALA A 234 29.26 16.69 21.35
C ALA A 234 30.77 16.82 21.54
N LYS A 235 31.52 15.89 20.94
CA LYS A 235 32.97 15.81 21.08
C LYS A 235 33.57 15.12 19.87
N ASP A 236 34.76 15.57 19.46
CA ASP A 236 35.57 14.90 18.44
C ASP A 236 34.86 14.70 17.09
N GLY A 237 33.97 15.63 16.71
CA GLY A 237 33.21 15.51 15.46
C GLY A 237 31.95 14.65 15.58
N ILE A 238 31.65 14.11 16.76
CA ILE A 238 30.54 13.19 17.01
C ILE A 238 29.52 13.80 17.97
N LEU A 239 28.26 13.80 17.55
CA LEU A 239 27.11 14.00 18.41
C LEU A 239 26.63 12.61 18.86
N HIS A 240 26.79 12.32 20.15
CA HIS A 240 26.50 11.03 20.77
C HIS A 240 25.28 11.15 21.67
N PHE A 241 24.31 10.27 21.47
CA PHE A 241 23.13 10.12 22.31
C PHE A 241 23.13 8.71 22.87
N GLU A 242 22.95 8.56 24.18
CA GLU A 242 22.92 7.24 24.79
C GLU A 242 21.97 7.21 25.97
N ASN A 243 21.22 6.11 26.08
CA ASN A 243 20.50 5.75 27.28
C ASN A 243 20.56 4.23 27.52
N ILE A 244 19.65 3.65 28.29
CA ILE A 244 19.61 2.20 28.54
C ILE A 244 19.18 1.37 27.32
N ASN A 245 18.52 1.98 26.35
CA ASN A 245 17.92 1.31 25.19
C ASN A 245 18.82 1.34 23.96
N TYR A 246 19.53 2.45 23.73
CA TYR A 246 20.30 2.62 22.50
C TYR A 246 21.57 3.49 22.66
N ILE A 247 22.41 3.40 21.63
CA ILE A 247 23.45 4.38 21.31
C ILE A 247 23.16 4.91 19.91
N ASN A 248 23.23 6.22 19.72
CA ASN A 248 23.09 6.88 18.42
C ASN A 248 24.25 7.86 18.26
N GLU A 249 24.98 7.74 17.15
CA GLU A 249 26.10 8.61 16.84
C GLU A 249 25.91 9.24 15.45
N ILE A 250 26.06 10.57 15.39
CA ILE A 250 26.03 11.36 14.16
C ILE A 250 27.37 12.09 14.02
N ASN A 251 28.03 11.93 12.88
CA ASN A 251 29.25 12.66 12.54
C ASN A 251 28.91 14.05 12.00
N PHE A 252 29.25 15.11 12.74
CA PHE A 252 29.02 16.50 12.33
C PHE A 252 30.21 17.16 11.63
N ASP A 253 31.42 16.58 11.66
CA ASP A 253 32.59 17.13 10.96
C ASP A 253 32.41 17.08 9.42
N ASN A 254 31.58 16.15 8.93
CA ASN A 254 31.26 15.97 7.51
C ASN A 254 29.80 16.35 7.18
N GLY A 255 29.25 17.38 7.83
CA GLY A 255 27.89 17.87 7.55
C GLY A 255 26.80 16.88 7.93
N LEU A 256 26.89 16.28 9.11
CA LEU A 256 25.84 15.42 9.68
C LEU A 256 25.55 14.16 8.86
N GLN A 257 26.33 13.11 9.12
CA GLN A 257 26.14 11.78 8.58
C GLN A 257 25.91 10.78 9.71
N TRP A 258 25.08 9.77 9.46
CA TRP A 258 24.93 8.62 10.34
C TRP A 258 26.28 7.96 10.57
N LYS A 259 26.60 7.64 11.83
CA LYS A 259 27.80 6.88 12.19
C LYS A 259 27.47 5.56 12.86
N ARG A 260 26.49 5.54 13.77
CA ARG A 260 26.13 4.34 14.52
C ARG A 260 24.70 4.39 15.05
N LEU A 261 24.00 3.26 15.03
CA LEU A 261 22.75 3.08 15.76
C LEU A 261 22.72 1.68 16.38
N PHE A 262 22.82 1.62 17.71
CA PHE A 262 23.00 0.36 18.43
C PHE A 262 21.84 0.09 19.38
N ASN A 263 21.31 -1.13 19.38
CA ASN A 263 20.34 -1.62 20.36
C ASN A 263 21.08 -2.24 21.55
N LYS A 264 21.01 -1.59 22.72
CA LYS A 264 21.70 -2.06 23.94
C LYS A 264 21.07 -3.33 24.53
N PRO A 265 19.74 -3.45 24.66
CA PRO A 265 19.15 -4.68 25.20
C PRO A 265 19.52 -5.96 24.43
N ASN A 266 19.54 -5.88 23.09
CA ASN A 266 19.83 -7.03 22.24
C ASN A 266 21.30 -7.11 21.79
N GLN A 267 22.11 -6.09 22.10
CA GLN A 267 23.52 -5.99 21.71
C GLN A 267 23.74 -6.08 20.20
N GLU A 268 22.90 -5.38 19.42
CA GLU A 268 22.91 -5.43 17.95
C GLU A 268 23.15 -4.05 17.34
N GLU A 269 23.98 -3.99 16.31
CA GLU A 269 24.14 -2.80 15.47
C GLU A 269 23.08 -2.76 14.37
N TYR A 270 22.55 -1.57 14.07
CA TYR A 270 21.45 -1.39 13.11
C TYR A 270 21.91 -0.79 11.79
N LEU A 271 23.10 -0.21 11.69
CA LEU A 271 23.62 0.35 10.45
C LEU A 271 24.76 -0.51 9.88
N ALA A 272 24.86 -0.59 8.54
CA ALA A 272 26.00 -1.20 7.88
C ALA A 272 27.25 -0.31 7.99
N GLU A 273 28.42 -0.90 8.29
CA GLU A 273 29.67 -0.16 8.56
C GLU A 273 30.23 0.65 7.37
N GLU A 274 29.85 0.32 6.14
CA GLU A 274 30.50 0.82 4.92
C GLU A 274 29.79 2.02 4.25
N ASP A 275 28.58 2.38 4.68
CA ASP A 275 27.73 3.40 4.04
C ASP A 275 27.33 4.53 5.01
N LEU A 276 28.06 5.65 5.00
CA LEU A 276 27.74 6.84 5.81
C LEU A 276 26.64 7.69 5.15
N SER A 277 25.38 7.34 5.38
CA SER A 277 24.22 8.08 4.88
C SER A 277 24.08 9.46 5.55
N GLY A 278 23.75 10.50 4.77
CA GLY A 278 23.35 11.80 5.31
C GLY A 278 22.00 11.74 6.02
N ILE A 279 21.77 12.63 7.00
CA ILE A 279 20.53 12.58 7.80
C ILE A 279 19.38 13.43 7.22
N PHE A 280 19.67 14.29 6.23
CA PHE A 280 18.69 15.11 5.52
C PHE A 280 19.19 15.53 4.13
N SER A 281 18.29 16.02 3.28
CA SER A 281 18.62 16.73 2.04
C SER A 281 17.66 17.91 1.83
N ILE A 282 18.14 18.98 1.20
CA ILE A 282 17.33 20.13 0.81
C ILE A 282 17.39 20.30 -0.71
N PHE A 283 16.25 20.35 -1.35
CA PHE A 283 16.15 20.80 -2.73
C PHE A 283 15.89 22.30 -2.73
N VAL A 284 16.80 23.07 -3.33
CA VAL A 284 16.66 24.53 -3.52
C VAL A 284 16.60 24.81 -5.01
N ASN A 285 15.47 25.31 -5.51
CA ASN A 285 15.22 25.50 -6.93
C ASN A 285 15.54 24.22 -7.74
N GLN A 286 15.03 23.07 -7.27
CA GLN A 286 15.24 21.72 -7.81
C GLN A 286 16.66 21.14 -7.71
N LYS A 287 17.64 21.89 -7.20
CA LYS A 287 18.98 21.36 -6.95
C LYS A 287 19.05 20.73 -5.56
N GLN A 288 19.36 19.44 -5.49
CA GLN A 288 19.60 18.73 -4.24
C GLN A 288 20.90 19.21 -3.59
N ILE A 289 20.86 19.34 -2.26
CA ILE A 289 21.99 19.60 -1.39
C ILE A 289 21.92 18.55 -0.28
N SER A 290 22.94 17.70 -0.19
CA SER A 290 23.04 16.71 0.89
C SER A 290 23.45 17.39 2.19
N SER A 291 23.14 16.77 3.34
CA SER A 291 23.58 17.26 4.65
C SER A 291 25.10 17.52 4.67
N SER A 292 25.89 16.68 4.00
CA SER A 292 27.35 16.77 3.96
C SER A 292 27.91 18.07 3.36
N GLU A 293 27.09 18.76 2.57
CA GLU A 293 27.44 20.03 1.96
C GLU A 293 27.24 21.23 2.90
N PHE A 294 26.59 21.05 4.05
CA PHE A 294 26.39 22.10 5.04
C PHE A 294 27.58 22.24 6.00
N ASP A 295 27.82 23.47 6.49
CA ASP A 295 28.79 23.78 7.52
C ASP A 295 28.11 23.94 8.88
N ILE A 296 28.73 23.44 9.94
CA ILE A 296 28.22 23.59 11.30
C ILE A 296 28.45 25.04 11.77
N ASN A 297 27.37 25.72 12.15
CA ASN A 297 27.40 27.05 12.73
C ASN A 297 27.37 27.02 14.26
N SER A 298 26.47 26.23 14.87
CA SER A 298 26.43 26.05 16.33
C SER A 298 25.88 24.68 16.75
N ILE A 299 26.29 24.24 17.94
CA ILE A 299 25.71 23.09 18.65
C ILE A 299 25.42 23.53 20.09
N ASP A 300 24.13 23.53 20.44
CA ASP A 300 23.63 23.93 21.74
C ASP A 300 23.01 22.72 22.45
N LEU A 301 23.48 22.42 23.66
CA LEU A 301 22.99 21.31 24.47
C LEU A 301 22.21 21.88 25.66
N THR A 302 21.00 21.38 25.88
CA THR A 302 20.11 21.79 26.98
C THR A 302 19.46 20.58 27.64
N GLU A 303 19.19 20.67 28.93
CA GLU A 303 18.58 19.60 29.73
C GLU A 303 17.44 20.18 30.56
N GLU A 304 16.26 19.56 30.47
CA GLU A 304 15.07 19.93 31.23
C GLU A 304 14.42 18.66 31.81
N GLY A 305 14.58 18.48 33.13
CA GLY A 305 14.13 17.27 33.81
C GLY A 305 14.81 16.03 33.25
N LYS A 306 14.03 15.12 32.64
CA LYS A 306 14.55 13.89 32.02
C LYS A 306 14.93 14.07 30.55
N VAL A 307 14.48 15.15 29.91
CA VAL A 307 14.67 15.38 28.49
C VAL A 307 16.00 16.08 28.27
N LYS A 308 16.82 15.52 27.40
CA LYS A 308 18.06 16.14 26.91
C LYS A 308 17.84 16.52 25.45
N LYS A 309 18.29 17.71 25.08
CA LYS A 309 18.08 18.29 23.76
C LYS A 309 19.37 18.84 23.18
N ALA A 310 19.68 18.47 21.95
CA ALA A 310 20.68 19.11 21.11
C ALA A 310 20.00 19.94 20.01
N VAL A 311 20.45 21.17 19.82
CA VAL A 311 20.09 22.04 18.69
C VAL A 311 21.34 22.27 17.86
N VAL A 312 21.31 21.84 16.59
CA VAL A 312 22.42 21.95 15.66
C VAL A 312 22.02 22.88 14.53
N LYS A 313 22.72 24.01 14.41
CA LYS A 313 22.50 24.98 13.33
C LYS A 313 23.54 24.77 12.25
N VAL A 314 23.09 24.58 11.02
CA VAL A 314 23.96 24.36 9.87
C VAL A 314 23.61 25.32 8.74
N VAL A 315 24.61 25.71 7.94
CA VAL A 315 24.46 26.71 6.88
C VAL A 315 25.05 26.21 5.57
N ASN A 316 24.43 26.58 4.46
CA ASN A 316 24.99 26.44 3.12
C ASN A 316 25.05 27.82 2.47
N ASP A 317 26.22 28.46 2.54
CA ASP A 317 26.42 29.82 2.05
C ASP A 317 26.25 29.95 0.53
N LYS A 318 26.47 28.87 -0.23
CA LYS A 318 26.35 28.86 -1.70
C LYS A 318 24.89 28.95 -2.12
N MET A 319 24.04 28.17 -1.45
CA MET A 319 22.62 28.06 -1.76
C MET A 319 21.76 28.99 -0.90
N LYS A 320 22.38 29.73 0.04
CA LYS A 320 21.73 30.70 0.92
C LYS A 320 20.58 30.12 1.72
N VAL A 321 20.81 28.95 2.30
CA VAL A 321 19.87 28.25 3.19
C VAL A 321 20.55 27.86 4.48
N ALA A 322 19.81 27.91 5.58
CA ALA A 322 20.23 27.36 6.88
C ALA A 322 19.21 26.36 7.39
N CYS A 323 19.68 25.40 8.17
CA CYS A 323 18.81 24.46 8.87
C CYS A 323 19.09 24.49 10.38
N GLU A 324 18.03 24.39 11.17
CA GLU A 324 18.11 24.13 12.61
C GLU A 324 17.56 22.73 12.87
N LEU A 325 18.43 21.79 13.25
CA LEU A 325 18.04 20.45 13.64
C LEU A 325 17.92 20.37 15.15
N THR A 326 16.86 19.72 15.62
CA THR A 326 16.62 19.44 17.03
C THR A 326 16.63 17.94 17.25
N PHE A 327 17.42 17.45 18.20
CA PHE A 327 17.41 16.07 18.64
C PHE A 327 17.04 16.04 20.13
N GLN A 328 16.01 15.28 20.50
CA GLN A 328 15.61 15.10 21.89
C GLN A 328 15.61 13.62 22.26
N ILE A 329 16.14 13.33 23.44
CA ILE A 329 16.12 11.99 24.04
C ILE A 329 15.64 12.09 25.49
N ASP A 330 15.12 10.98 26.00
CA ASP A 330 14.86 10.76 27.41
C ASP A 330 15.27 9.33 27.80
N ASP A 331 14.63 8.74 28.82
CA ASP A 331 14.92 7.38 29.27
C ASP A 331 14.17 6.29 28.46
N THR A 332 13.39 6.68 27.45
CA THR A 332 12.59 5.78 26.62
C THR A 332 13.38 5.25 25.41
N GLN A 333 12.75 4.37 24.65
CA GLN A 333 13.30 3.84 23.40
C GLN A 333 13.16 4.80 22.21
N GLU A 334 12.44 5.91 22.38
CA GLU A 334 12.21 6.90 21.32
C GLU A 334 13.26 8.03 21.36
N MET A 335 13.53 8.57 20.18
CA MET A 335 14.21 9.82 19.94
C MET A 335 13.28 10.72 19.13
N LEU A 336 13.32 12.03 19.37
CA LEU A 336 12.57 13.02 18.58
C LEU A 336 13.52 13.89 17.75
N TYR A 337 13.31 13.87 16.45
CA TYR A 337 14.10 14.57 15.44
C TYR A 337 13.26 15.68 14.82
N GLY A 338 13.62 16.94 15.04
CA GLY A 338 12.96 18.11 14.47
C GLY A 338 13.87 18.86 13.49
N MET A 339 13.27 19.59 12.56
CA MET A 339 14.01 20.38 11.58
C MET A 339 13.25 21.64 11.18
N LYS A 340 13.97 22.76 11.14
CA LYS A 340 13.55 24.01 10.50
C LYS A 340 14.50 24.35 9.37
N VAL A 341 13.98 24.90 8.28
CA VAL A 341 14.77 25.39 7.13
C VAL A 341 14.49 26.87 6.95
N VAL A 342 15.54 27.69 6.85
CA VAL A 342 15.44 29.15 6.73
C VAL A 342 16.03 29.60 5.41
N ASN A 343 15.30 30.44 4.68
CA ASN A 343 15.82 31.14 3.51
C ASN A 343 16.71 32.32 3.95
N GLN A 344 18.01 32.24 3.71
CA GLN A 344 18.99 33.29 4.01
C GLN A 344 19.35 34.16 2.81
N SER A 345 18.67 33.98 1.66
CA SER A 345 18.83 34.83 0.50
C SER A 345 18.06 36.14 0.66
N THR A 346 18.22 37.05 -0.29
CA THR A 346 17.45 38.29 -0.36
C THR A 346 16.17 38.17 -1.19
N GLY A 347 15.91 37.00 -1.80
CA GLY A 347 14.77 36.75 -2.67
C GLY A 347 13.97 35.53 -2.24
N VAL A 348 12.98 35.16 -3.05
CA VAL A 348 12.19 33.94 -2.83
C VAL A 348 13.02 32.73 -3.25
N LEU A 349 13.03 31.68 -2.42
CA LEU A 349 13.57 30.37 -2.76
C LEU A 349 12.45 29.33 -2.79
N LYS A 350 12.52 28.43 -3.77
CA LYS A 350 11.72 27.20 -3.78
C LYS A 350 12.46 26.14 -2.98
N ILE A 351 11.91 25.78 -1.81
CA ILE A 351 12.57 24.88 -0.87
C ILE A 351 11.72 23.62 -0.69
N LYS A 352 12.36 22.46 -0.83
CA LYS A 352 11.78 21.13 -0.61
C LYS A 352 12.66 20.31 0.34
N PRO A 353 12.24 20.17 1.60
CA PRO A 353 12.96 19.36 2.58
C PRO A 353 12.74 17.85 2.40
N VAL A 354 13.79 17.06 2.61
CA VAL A 354 13.74 15.61 2.80
C VAL A 354 14.35 15.27 4.16
N PHE A 355 13.52 14.85 5.11
CA PHE A 355 13.94 14.63 6.51
C PHE A 355 12.96 13.76 7.33
N PRO A 356 13.48 12.87 8.20
CA PRO A 356 14.86 12.41 8.23
C PRO A 356 15.15 11.49 7.05
N ILE A 357 16.42 11.36 6.68
CA ILE A 357 16.94 10.29 5.82
C ILE A 357 17.65 9.30 6.73
N ILE A 358 17.34 8.01 6.58
CA ILE A 358 18.05 6.91 7.24
C ILE A 358 18.38 5.90 6.15
N GLY A 359 19.67 5.69 5.88
CA GLY A 359 20.15 4.72 4.91
C GLY A 359 20.83 3.52 5.55
N SER A 360 20.95 2.44 4.79
CA SER A 360 21.78 1.27 5.10
C SER A 360 21.49 0.60 6.45
N VAL A 361 20.20 0.54 6.82
CA VAL A 361 19.70 -0.21 7.96
C VAL A 361 19.89 -1.71 7.70
N SER A 362 20.65 -2.36 8.58
CA SER A 362 20.98 -3.78 8.61
C SER A 362 21.00 -4.25 10.06
N ILE A 363 19.82 -4.58 10.60
CA ILE A 363 19.64 -4.99 12.00
C ILE A 363 20.45 -6.27 12.25
N GLY A 364 21.42 -6.17 13.17
CA GLY A 364 22.35 -7.23 13.54
C GLY A 364 23.30 -7.65 12.41
N GLY A 365 23.51 -6.80 11.41
CA GLY A 365 24.27 -7.13 10.20
C GLY A 365 23.55 -8.11 9.25
N LYS A 366 22.24 -8.32 9.44
CA LYS A 366 21.44 -9.33 8.73
C LYS A 366 20.46 -8.71 7.74
N ALA A 367 20.89 -7.74 6.96
CA ALA A 367 20.08 -7.06 5.94
C ALA A 367 19.17 -8.03 5.15
N GLY A 368 19.67 -9.17 4.68
CA GLY A 368 18.89 -10.13 3.89
C GLY A 368 17.72 -10.81 4.62
N THR A 369 17.71 -10.84 5.95
CA THR A 369 16.60 -11.42 6.75
C THR A 369 15.74 -10.38 7.46
N ASN A 370 16.13 -9.11 7.44
CA ASN A 370 15.30 -8.04 8.00
C ASN A 370 14.03 -7.89 7.19
N LYS A 371 12.90 -7.90 7.90
CA LYS A 371 11.57 -7.62 7.38
C LYS A 371 11.24 -6.15 7.57
N TYR A 372 10.19 -5.69 6.90
CA TYR A 372 9.68 -4.35 7.04
C TYR A 372 8.15 -4.31 7.02
N PHE A 373 7.61 -3.27 7.65
CA PHE A 373 6.24 -2.80 7.45
C PHE A 373 6.30 -1.49 6.68
N PHE A 374 5.51 -1.39 5.60
CA PHE A 374 5.32 -0.17 4.84
C PHE A 374 3.81 0.13 4.70
N PRO A 375 3.34 1.37 4.88
CA PRO A 375 1.92 1.68 5.05
C PRO A 375 1.19 1.86 3.71
N TRP A 376 1.52 1.09 2.67
CA TRP A 376 0.75 1.11 1.42
C TRP A 376 -0.68 0.64 1.69
N ARG A 377 -1.66 1.52 1.43
CA ARG A 377 -3.05 1.39 1.84
C ARG A 377 -3.14 1.01 3.32
N SER A 378 -3.70 -0.15 3.62
CA SER A 378 -3.75 -0.65 4.99
C SER A 378 -2.39 -1.09 5.53
N GLY A 379 -1.45 -1.47 4.67
CA GLY A 379 -0.09 -1.85 5.01
C GLY A 379 0.38 -3.15 4.35
N ILE A 380 1.69 -3.32 4.21
CA ILE A 380 2.35 -4.54 3.74
C ILE A 380 3.46 -4.93 4.72
N VAL A 381 3.67 -6.24 4.90
CA VAL A 381 4.85 -6.79 5.58
C VAL A 381 5.62 -7.66 4.61
N GLY A 382 6.91 -7.37 4.43
CA GLY A 382 7.74 -8.06 3.46
C GLY A 382 9.20 -8.20 3.87
N GLN A 383 9.94 -8.97 3.08
CA GLN A 383 11.39 -9.17 3.22
C GLN A 383 12.14 -8.94 1.90
N VAL A 384 11.43 -8.95 0.77
CA VAL A 384 12.02 -8.81 -0.58
C VAL A 384 12.61 -7.41 -0.79
N ASN A 385 13.59 -7.31 -1.69
CA ASN A 385 14.07 -6.00 -2.14
C ASN A 385 12.93 -5.21 -2.78
N CYS A 386 12.92 -3.91 -2.54
CA CYS A 386 11.88 -3.03 -3.04
C CYS A 386 12.33 -1.57 -3.18
N ASP A 387 11.60 -0.81 -3.97
CA ASP A 387 11.69 0.63 -4.12
C ASP A 387 10.25 1.19 -4.17
N LEU A 388 9.82 1.74 -3.04
CA LEU A 388 8.44 2.12 -2.78
C LEU A 388 8.35 3.63 -2.55
N LEU A 389 7.48 4.29 -3.31
CA LEU A 389 7.28 5.73 -3.26
C LEU A 389 5.79 6.08 -3.22
N TYR A 390 5.33 6.60 -2.08
CA TYR A 390 3.92 6.92 -1.86
C TYR A 390 3.74 8.23 -1.08
N GLU A 391 2.51 8.71 -0.97
CA GLU A 391 2.16 9.92 -0.21
C GLU A 391 1.24 9.55 0.95
N TYR A 392 1.63 9.96 2.16
CA TYR A 392 0.72 10.00 3.29
C TYR A 392 -0.34 11.07 3.05
N GLY A 393 -1.60 10.72 3.29
CA GLY A 393 -2.76 11.53 2.87
C GLY A 393 -3.31 11.12 1.51
N GLY A 394 -2.56 10.33 0.72
CA GLY A 394 -3.04 9.69 -0.50
C GLY A 394 -3.27 8.19 -0.30
N LEU A 395 -2.37 7.36 -0.84
CA LEU A 395 -2.49 5.90 -0.76
C LEU A 395 -1.59 5.27 0.31
N ALA A 396 -0.84 6.06 1.09
CA ALA A 396 -0.25 5.59 2.33
C ALA A 396 -1.12 6.03 3.52
N TRP A 397 -1.90 5.12 4.12
CA TRP A 397 -2.92 5.55 5.09
C TRP A 397 -2.38 5.84 6.49
N MET A 398 -1.14 5.43 6.77
CA MET A 398 -0.46 5.68 8.04
C MET A 398 0.90 6.29 7.79
N GLN A 399 1.43 6.99 8.80
CA GLN A 399 2.70 7.70 8.72
C GLN A 399 3.90 6.86 9.16
N ILE A 400 3.75 5.55 9.37
CA ILE A 400 4.78 4.72 10.00
C ILE A 400 5.43 3.74 9.03
N VAL A 401 6.76 3.67 9.10
CA VAL A 401 7.57 2.59 8.55
C VAL A 401 8.29 1.89 9.68
N SER A 402 8.42 0.57 9.59
CA SER A 402 9.23 -0.20 10.53
C SER A 402 10.10 -1.22 9.81
N ILE A 403 11.33 -1.40 10.27
CA ILE A 403 12.25 -2.48 9.87
C ILE A 403 12.51 -3.32 11.12
N PHE A 404 12.47 -4.64 11.01
CA PHE A 404 12.63 -5.52 12.16
C PHE A 404 13.31 -6.83 11.75
N ASP A 405 13.91 -7.52 12.72
CA ASP A 405 14.47 -8.84 12.50
C ASP A 405 13.38 -9.89 12.24
N GLN A 406 13.74 -11.00 11.60
CA GLN A 406 12.80 -12.05 11.23
C GLN A 406 12.02 -12.63 12.42
N ASP A 407 12.62 -12.59 13.63
CA ASP A 407 12.07 -13.15 14.85
C ASP A 407 11.24 -12.11 15.64
N GLY A 408 11.23 -10.85 15.23
CA GLY A 408 10.50 -9.77 15.90
C GLY A 408 11.02 -9.46 17.30
N LYS A 409 12.32 -9.60 17.54
CA LYS A 409 13.00 -9.26 18.80
C LYS A 409 13.66 -7.89 18.78
N SER A 410 14.05 -7.42 17.59
CA SER A 410 14.74 -6.15 17.36
C SER A 410 14.05 -5.40 16.25
N GLY A 411 13.78 -4.11 16.46
CA GLY A 411 13.19 -3.29 15.44
C GLY A 411 13.57 -1.82 15.52
N LEU A 412 13.44 -1.18 14.37
CA LEU A 412 13.47 0.26 14.15
C LEU A 412 12.10 0.69 13.62
N TYR A 413 11.51 1.74 14.16
CA TYR A 413 10.37 2.39 13.50
C TYR A 413 10.54 3.90 13.47
N VAL A 414 9.88 4.52 12.49
CA VAL A 414 9.96 5.95 12.23
C VAL A 414 8.62 6.50 11.76
N TYR A 415 8.19 7.62 12.32
CA TYR A 415 7.03 8.39 11.84
C TYR A 415 7.08 9.86 12.30
N PRO A 416 6.67 10.83 11.47
CA PRO A 416 6.44 12.20 11.89
C PRO A 416 5.26 12.26 12.85
N LYS A 417 5.43 12.93 13.99
CA LYS A 417 4.34 13.25 14.93
C LYS A 417 3.47 14.39 14.39
N ASP A 418 2.93 14.20 13.19
CA ASP A 418 2.03 15.15 12.55
C ASP A 418 0.56 14.75 12.75
N SER A 419 -0.19 15.60 13.45
CA SER A 419 -1.63 15.45 13.68
C SER A 419 -2.47 16.34 12.76
N SER A 420 -1.84 17.11 11.87
CA SER A 420 -2.52 18.02 10.94
C SER A 420 -2.93 17.36 9.62
N GLY A 421 -2.48 16.13 9.39
CA GLY A 421 -2.71 15.41 8.13
C GLY A 421 -1.93 16.00 6.96
N THR A 422 -0.90 16.82 7.19
CA THR A 422 -0.14 17.45 6.10
C THR A 422 0.38 16.39 5.14
N ILE A 423 0.10 16.55 3.84
CA ILE A 423 0.57 15.62 2.83
C ILE A 423 2.10 15.62 2.80
N LYS A 424 2.68 14.42 2.74
CA LYS A 424 4.13 14.23 2.63
C LYS A 424 4.40 12.91 1.94
N GLY A 425 5.49 12.86 1.21
CA GLY A 425 5.91 11.64 0.57
C GLY A 425 6.72 10.74 1.48
N MET A 426 6.66 9.45 1.20
CA MET A 426 7.32 8.37 1.91
C MET A 426 8.14 7.59 0.88
N ILE A 427 9.45 7.57 1.08
CA ILE A 427 10.39 6.83 0.23
C ILE A 427 10.93 5.69 1.07
N PHE A 428 10.77 4.45 0.59
CA PHE A 428 11.33 3.26 1.23
C PHE A 428 12.05 2.41 0.20
N LYS A 429 13.31 2.10 0.48
CA LYS A 429 14.14 1.29 -0.41
C LYS A 429 14.79 0.17 0.39
N LYS A 430 14.73 -1.05 -0.12
CA LYS A 430 15.51 -2.18 0.38
C LYS A 430 16.29 -2.78 -0.76
N ASP A 431 17.61 -2.75 -0.65
CA ASP A 431 18.51 -3.33 -1.63
C ASP A 431 19.56 -4.17 -0.90
N VAL A 432 19.46 -5.49 -1.05
CA VAL A 432 20.41 -6.46 -0.51
C VAL A 432 21.06 -7.22 -1.66
N PRO A 433 22.40 -7.18 -1.79
CA PRO A 433 23.11 -7.93 -2.83
C PRO A 433 22.76 -9.43 -2.81
N GLN A 434 22.72 -10.05 -4.00
CA GLN A 434 22.51 -11.50 -4.20
C GLN A 434 21.09 -12.05 -3.88
N THR A 435 20.14 -11.19 -3.52
CA THR A 435 18.71 -11.56 -3.42
C THR A 435 18.01 -11.43 -4.79
N GLN A 436 16.91 -12.16 -5.01
CA GLN A 436 16.19 -12.16 -6.30
C GLN A 436 15.31 -10.92 -6.46
N GLY A 437 15.47 -10.19 -7.57
CA GLY A 437 14.58 -9.12 -8.05
C GLY A 437 14.38 -7.94 -7.08
N MET A 438 13.80 -6.85 -7.58
CA MET A 438 13.39 -5.67 -6.82
C MET A 438 11.96 -5.32 -7.20
N VAL A 439 11.09 -5.17 -6.19
CA VAL A 439 9.72 -4.74 -6.39
C VAL A 439 9.66 -3.22 -6.42
N LYS A 440 9.35 -2.61 -7.56
CA LYS A 440 9.17 -1.15 -7.65
C LYS A 440 7.70 -0.81 -7.77
N HIS A 441 7.22 0.06 -6.87
CA HIS A 441 5.86 0.56 -6.95
C HIS A 441 5.73 2.00 -6.47
N SER A 442 4.93 2.77 -7.19
CA SER A 442 4.55 4.11 -6.77
C SER A 442 3.14 4.45 -7.23
N GLU A 443 2.41 5.14 -6.37
CA GLU A 443 1.11 5.75 -6.67
C GLU A 443 1.05 7.13 -6.00
N LEU A 444 1.08 8.19 -6.80
CA LEU A 444 1.23 9.57 -6.32
C LEU A 444 0.09 10.45 -6.82
N THR A 445 -0.50 11.21 -5.90
CA THR A 445 -1.52 12.23 -6.17
C THR A 445 -0.90 13.58 -6.55
N ALA A 446 0.37 13.81 -6.20
CA ALA A 446 1.14 15.00 -6.52
C ALA A 446 2.52 14.66 -7.15
N ALA A 447 2.53 13.85 -8.21
CA ALA A 447 3.77 13.31 -8.80
C ALA A 447 4.85 14.35 -9.19
N TYR A 448 4.48 15.59 -9.52
CA TYR A 448 5.45 16.66 -9.79
C TYR A 448 6.23 17.12 -8.55
N GLU A 449 5.75 16.75 -7.35
CA GLU A 449 6.41 17.03 -6.08
C GLU A 449 7.39 15.95 -5.64
N ALA A 450 7.37 14.77 -6.24
CA ALA A 450 8.35 13.73 -5.91
C ALA A 450 9.78 14.18 -6.26
N PRO A 451 10.78 13.89 -5.40
CA PRO A 451 12.18 14.03 -5.76
C PRO A 451 12.50 13.23 -7.03
N LYS A 452 13.21 13.86 -7.98
CA LYS A 452 13.64 13.21 -9.23
C LYS A 452 14.95 12.44 -9.10
N GLU A 453 15.77 12.86 -8.14
CA GLU A 453 17.05 12.24 -7.82
C GLU A 453 16.86 11.27 -6.65
N ASP A 454 17.63 10.18 -6.63
CA ASP A 454 17.64 9.25 -5.51
C ASP A 454 18.19 9.96 -4.26
N VAL A 455 17.48 9.85 -3.14
CA VAL A 455 17.88 10.45 -1.87
C VAL A 455 18.76 9.50 -1.04
N PHE A 456 18.92 8.26 -1.50
CA PHE A 456 19.68 7.23 -0.80
C PHE A 456 20.98 6.86 -1.53
N GLU A 457 22.01 6.56 -0.72
CA GLU A 457 23.19 5.81 -1.14
C GLU A 457 23.19 4.45 -0.42
N ILE A 458 22.32 3.52 -0.83
CA ILE A 458 22.22 2.18 -0.21
C ILE A 458 22.89 1.15 -1.11
N ASN A 459 23.96 0.53 -0.62
CA ASN A 459 24.57 -0.62 -1.29
C ASN A 459 24.16 -1.96 -0.65
N ASN A 460 23.77 -1.93 0.62
CA ASN A 460 23.31 -3.10 1.36
C ASN A 460 22.43 -2.68 2.56
N GLY A 461 21.15 -3.06 2.56
CA GLY A 461 20.24 -2.80 3.67
C GLY A 461 18.91 -2.21 3.22
N ALA A 462 18.26 -1.52 4.15
CA ALA A 462 17.07 -0.74 3.88
C ALA A 462 17.28 0.73 4.24
N GLY A 463 16.54 1.62 3.59
CA GLY A 463 16.51 3.02 3.93
C GLY A 463 15.12 3.60 3.76
N PHE A 464 14.92 4.70 4.45
CA PHE A 464 13.65 5.37 4.55
C PHE A 464 13.84 6.90 4.62
N ALA A 465 12.93 7.64 3.98
CA ALA A 465 12.88 9.10 4.06
C ALA A 465 11.45 9.66 3.90
N TYR A 466 11.19 10.80 4.51
CA TYR A 466 10.02 11.63 4.19
C TYR A 466 10.45 12.82 3.33
N TYR A 467 9.69 13.15 2.28
CA TYR A 467 9.82 14.43 1.57
C TYR A 467 8.57 15.29 1.78
N TYR A 468 8.79 16.60 1.88
CA TYR A 468 7.73 17.59 2.02
C TYR A 468 7.64 18.40 0.73
N PHE A 469 6.43 18.82 0.34
CA PHE A 469 6.23 19.51 -0.94
C PHE A 469 6.99 20.82 -1.03
N GLU A 470 7.31 21.25 -2.26
CA GLU A 470 8.01 22.51 -2.51
C GLU A 470 7.20 23.70 -1.98
N GLN A 471 7.88 24.61 -1.28
CA GLN A 471 7.30 25.85 -0.76
C GLN A 471 8.08 27.06 -1.29
N ASP A 472 7.37 28.03 -1.85
CA ASP A 472 7.91 29.35 -2.14
C ASP A 472 8.15 30.09 -0.81
N THR A 473 9.41 30.18 -0.40
CA THR A 473 9.84 30.70 0.91
C THR A 473 10.44 32.09 0.75
N GLN A 474 9.87 33.11 1.39
CA GLN A 474 10.37 34.49 1.36
C GLN A 474 11.71 34.64 2.09
N ALA A 475 12.41 35.74 1.85
CA ALA A 475 13.65 36.04 2.56
C ALA A 475 13.43 36.10 4.08
N GLY A 476 14.17 35.30 4.84
CA GLY A 476 14.04 35.18 6.30
C GLY A 476 12.88 34.32 6.79
N GLU A 477 12.03 33.79 5.90
CA GLU A 477 10.96 32.87 6.26
C GLU A 477 11.51 31.46 6.56
N GLU A 478 10.81 30.74 7.43
CA GLU A 478 11.16 29.39 7.86
C GLU A 478 10.08 28.36 7.50
N ILE A 479 10.53 27.17 7.11
CA ILE A 479 9.72 25.96 7.01
C ILE A 479 10.02 25.10 8.23
N GLU A 480 9.03 24.91 9.10
CA GLU A 480 9.12 24.00 10.24
C GLU A 480 8.45 22.66 9.93
N LEU A 481 9.20 21.56 10.10
CA LEU A 481 8.71 20.20 9.89
C LEU A 481 8.20 19.60 11.20
N PRO A 482 7.20 18.70 11.15
CA PRO A 482 6.78 17.96 12.33
C PRO A 482 7.95 17.16 12.91
N ALA A 483 8.07 17.15 14.24
CA ALA A 483 9.05 16.32 14.93
C ALA A 483 8.81 14.85 14.58
N THR A 484 9.86 14.12 14.25
CA THR A 484 9.82 12.73 13.83
C THR A 484 10.31 11.82 14.95
N THR A 485 9.49 10.84 15.32
CA THR A 485 9.92 9.77 16.22
C THR A 485 10.81 8.81 15.45
N LEU A 486 11.96 8.48 16.04
CA LEU A 486 12.82 7.36 15.67
C LEU A 486 12.99 6.48 16.89
N ALA A 487 12.69 5.18 16.80
CA ALA A 487 12.74 4.31 17.97
C ALA A 487 13.50 3.01 17.72
N VAL A 488 14.42 2.69 18.63
CA VAL A 488 15.12 1.40 18.69
C VAL A 488 14.44 0.55 19.76
N TYR A 489 13.65 -0.44 19.33
CA TYR A 489 12.72 -1.15 20.22
C TYR A 489 12.91 -2.67 20.16
N GLN A 490 12.31 -3.34 21.16
CA GLN A 490 12.17 -4.80 21.16
C GLN A 490 10.79 -5.18 20.63
N GLY A 491 10.75 -5.82 19.46
CA GLY A 491 9.50 -6.24 18.84
C GLY A 491 9.57 -6.28 17.31
N GLY A 492 8.48 -6.76 16.71
CA GLY A 492 8.23 -6.63 15.27
C GLY A 492 7.14 -5.60 14.97
N TRP A 493 6.60 -5.64 13.75
CA TRP A 493 5.59 -4.70 13.26
C TRP A 493 4.41 -4.46 14.21
N LYS A 494 3.94 -5.48 14.96
CA LYS A 494 2.80 -5.34 15.88
C LYS A 494 3.06 -4.29 16.96
N ASN A 495 4.26 -4.29 17.54
CA ASN A 495 4.64 -3.36 18.59
C ASN A 495 4.78 -1.94 18.01
N ALA A 496 5.39 -1.82 16.82
CA ALA A 496 5.49 -0.55 16.10
C ALA A 496 4.11 0.05 15.81
N LEU A 497 3.19 -0.73 15.22
CA LEU A 497 1.83 -0.28 14.92
C LEU A 497 1.02 0.01 16.18
N LYS A 498 1.18 -0.77 17.26
CA LYS A 498 0.52 -0.48 18.53
C LYS A 498 0.97 0.86 19.12
N ASN A 499 2.27 1.14 19.11
CA ASN A 499 2.81 2.42 19.60
C ASN A 499 2.32 3.59 18.72
N TYR A 500 2.35 3.40 17.40
CA TYR A 500 1.81 4.37 16.45
C TYR A 500 0.34 4.67 16.68
N SER A 501 -0.51 3.63 16.70
CA SER A 501 -1.94 3.75 16.94
C SER A 501 -2.20 4.42 18.30
N THR A 502 -1.48 4.05 19.36
CA THR A 502 -1.62 4.71 20.68
C THR A 502 -1.34 6.21 20.59
N TRP A 503 -0.30 6.63 19.87
CA TRP A 503 -0.03 8.05 19.64
C TRP A 503 -1.09 8.70 18.75
N ALA A 504 -1.50 8.05 17.66
CA ALA A 504 -2.52 8.58 16.75
C ALA A 504 -3.85 8.86 17.48
N HIS A 505 -4.25 7.96 18.38
CA HIS A 505 -5.45 8.11 19.22
C HIS A 505 -5.38 9.24 20.26
N THR A 506 -4.24 9.94 20.39
CA THR A 506 -4.18 11.18 21.18
C THR A 506 -4.84 12.37 20.47
N TRP A 507 -4.96 12.30 19.14
CA TRP A 507 -5.58 13.34 18.32
C TRP A 507 -6.71 12.82 17.41
N TYR A 508 -6.73 11.52 17.11
CA TYR A 508 -7.76 10.87 16.29
C TYR A 508 -9.12 10.93 16.98
N LYS A 509 -10.08 11.59 16.32
CA LYS A 509 -11.47 11.73 16.77
C LYS A 509 -12.40 11.33 15.64
N HIS A 510 -12.74 10.04 15.61
CA HIS A 510 -13.67 9.50 14.65
C HIS A 510 -15.06 10.10 14.81
N VAL A 511 -15.78 10.26 13.70
CA VAL A 511 -17.21 10.57 13.73
C VAL A 511 -18.01 9.43 14.37
N ASP A 512 -19.16 9.75 14.96
CA ASP A 512 -20.07 8.73 15.46
C ASP A 512 -20.69 7.97 14.29
N THR A 513 -20.21 6.75 14.04
CA THR A 513 -20.71 5.84 13.01
C THR A 513 -21.94 5.06 13.54
N PRO A 514 -23.06 5.01 12.80
CA PRO A 514 -24.22 4.22 13.19
C PRO A 514 -23.91 2.72 13.37
N GLU A 515 -24.49 2.10 14.40
CA GLU A 515 -24.31 0.68 14.73
C GLU A 515 -24.64 -0.23 13.54
N TRP A 516 -25.71 0.07 12.80
CA TRP A 516 -26.12 -0.71 11.64
C TRP A 516 -25.03 -0.76 10.55
N PHE A 517 -24.25 0.31 10.38
CA PHE A 517 -23.20 0.37 9.37
C PHE A 517 -21.97 -0.40 9.81
N MET A 518 -21.64 -0.34 11.11
CA MET A 518 -20.61 -1.21 11.70
C MET A 518 -20.97 -2.70 11.55
N ASP A 519 -22.26 -3.03 11.61
CA ASP A 519 -22.82 -4.38 11.39
C ASP A 519 -23.06 -4.74 9.90
N THR A 520 -22.60 -3.92 8.95
CA THR A 520 -22.72 -4.19 7.51
C THR A 520 -21.46 -4.90 7.02
N PHE A 521 -21.57 -6.16 6.60
CA PHE A 521 -20.43 -6.95 6.10
C PHE A 521 -20.57 -7.34 4.64
N ASN A 522 -21.71 -7.04 4.04
CA ASN A 522 -22.04 -7.43 2.69
C ASN A 522 -22.66 -6.27 1.91
N PHE A 523 -21.98 -5.87 0.84
CA PHE A 523 -22.29 -4.72 0.03
C PHE A 523 -22.62 -5.18 -1.40
N LEU A 524 -23.78 -4.78 -1.93
CA LEU A 524 -24.20 -5.10 -3.29
C LEU A 524 -24.24 -3.82 -4.15
N PRO A 525 -23.16 -3.47 -4.86
CA PRO A 525 -23.18 -2.43 -5.86
C PRO A 525 -23.90 -2.91 -7.12
N ARG A 526 -24.67 -2.00 -7.74
CA ARG A 526 -25.45 -2.27 -8.96
C ARG A 526 -25.37 -1.09 -9.92
N HIS A 527 -25.07 -1.40 -11.18
CA HIS A 527 -25.07 -0.45 -12.29
C HIS A 527 -26.28 -0.70 -13.21
N LYS A 528 -26.77 0.31 -13.95
CA LYS A 528 -27.78 0.11 -15.00
C LYS A 528 -27.24 -0.92 -16.02
N PRO A 529 -28.06 -1.82 -16.61
CA PRO A 529 -29.52 -1.97 -16.54
C PRO A 529 -30.06 -2.87 -15.42
N SER A 530 -29.25 -3.19 -14.40
CA SER A 530 -29.59 -4.29 -13.49
C SER A 530 -30.80 -4.08 -12.57
N PHE A 531 -31.24 -2.83 -12.34
CA PHE A 531 -32.30 -2.52 -11.37
C PHE A 531 -33.55 -1.84 -11.96
N TYR A 532 -33.61 -1.62 -13.28
CA TYR A 532 -34.75 -1.00 -13.97
C TYR A 532 -35.16 -1.80 -15.20
N SER A 533 -36.44 -2.17 -15.27
CA SER A 533 -37.00 -2.88 -16.42
C SER A 533 -37.50 -1.87 -17.45
N GLU A 534 -36.83 -1.80 -18.60
CA GLU A 534 -37.27 -0.96 -19.73
C GLU A 534 -38.62 -1.46 -20.31
N ALA A 535 -38.87 -2.77 -20.26
CA ALA A 535 -40.11 -3.37 -20.74
C ALA A 535 -41.31 -3.01 -19.84
N GLU A 536 -41.12 -3.06 -18.52
CA GLU A 536 -42.17 -2.76 -17.54
C GLU A 536 -42.20 -1.29 -17.12
N LYS A 537 -41.20 -0.50 -17.54
CA LYS A 537 -41.02 0.92 -17.21
C LYS A 537 -41.09 1.20 -15.71
N ARG A 538 -40.41 0.36 -14.92
CA ARG A 538 -40.37 0.47 -13.46
C ARG A 538 -39.06 -0.07 -12.90
N TYR A 539 -38.75 0.33 -11.67
CA TYR A 539 -37.70 -0.31 -10.90
C TYR A 539 -38.10 -1.74 -10.50
N ILE A 540 -37.10 -2.62 -10.51
CA ILE A 540 -37.21 -4.04 -10.14
C ILE A 540 -36.11 -4.46 -9.16
N GLY A 541 -35.24 -3.55 -8.74
CA GLY A 541 -34.04 -3.89 -7.98
C GLY A 541 -34.34 -4.59 -6.65
N SER A 542 -35.40 -4.18 -5.96
CA SER A 542 -35.86 -4.79 -4.71
C SER A 542 -36.35 -6.21 -4.91
N GLU A 543 -36.87 -6.55 -6.09
CA GLU A 543 -37.31 -7.91 -6.45
C GLU A 543 -36.12 -8.86 -6.69
N LEU A 544 -34.92 -8.32 -6.87
CA LEU A 544 -33.70 -9.09 -7.16
C LEU A 544 -32.84 -9.37 -5.92
N LEU A 545 -33.26 -8.93 -4.73
CA LEU A 545 -32.55 -9.23 -3.48
C LEU A 545 -32.69 -10.70 -3.12
N ALA A 546 -31.57 -11.33 -2.76
CA ALA A 546 -31.52 -12.70 -2.28
C ALA A 546 -31.69 -12.81 -0.75
N GLY A 547 -31.78 -11.68 -0.03
CA GLY A 547 -32.05 -11.63 1.42
C GLY A 547 -30.81 -11.68 2.30
N SER A 548 -29.62 -11.71 1.71
CA SER A 548 -28.34 -11.75 2.41
C SER A 548 -27.52 -10.48 2.22
N GLU A 549 -28.01 -9.55 1.39
CA GLU A 549 -27.47 -8.21 1.20
C GLU A 549 -27.74 -7.32 2.42
N HIS A 550 -26.69 -6.81 3.07
CA HIS A 550 -26.88 -5.87 4.19
C HIS A 550 -27.06 -4.44 3.68
N LEU A 551 -26.30 -4.07 2.64
CA LEU A 551 -26.35 -2.76 2.00
C LEU A 551 -26.34 -2.89 0.48
N VAL A 552 -27.16 -2.08 -0.18
CA VAL A 552 -27.23 -1.96 -1.64
C VAL A 552 -26.74 -0.56 -2.04
N GLN A 553 -25.92 -0.50 -3.08
CA GLN A 553 -25.37 0.76 -3.60
C GLN A 553 -25.67 0.90 -5.09
N TRP A 554 -26.36 1.96 -5.51
CA TRP A 554 -26.70 2.16 -6.92
C TRP A 554 -25.94 3.30 -7.56
N ALA A 555 -25.41 3.06 -8.76
CA ALA A 555 -24.95 4.10 -9.68
C ALA A 555 -26.04 4.41 -10.73
N PHE A 556 -25.92 5.54 -11.44
CA PHE A 556 -26.81 5.93 -12.55
C PHE A 556 -28.27 6.22 -12.17
N PHE A 557 -28.51 6.72 -10.95
CA PHE A 557 -29.86 7.08 -10.50
C PHE A 557 -30.34 8.42 -11.08
N TRP A 558 -29.43 9.25 -11.58
CA TRP A 558 -29.71 10.63 -11.96
C TRP A 558 -30.39 10.81 -13.33
N ASP A 559 -30.92 12.01 -13.56
CA ASP A 559 -31.56 12.44 -14.80
C ASP A 559 -30.52 12.66 -15.89
N TYR A 560 -30.39 11.64 -16.73
CA TYR A 560 -29.58 11.70 -17.93
C TYR A 560 -30.46 11.44 -19.15
N GLN A 561 -30.88 12.53 -19.80
CA GLN A 561 -31.46 12.48 -21.15
C GLN A 561 -31.07 13.76 -21.90
N GLU A 562 -30.12 13.63 -22.83
CA GLU A 562 -30.20 14.21 -24.17
C GLU A 562 -29.04 13.67 -25.03
N LYS A 563 -29.39 13.05 -26.17
CA LYS A 563 -28.55 12.46 -27.25
C LYS A 563 -28.30 10.95 -27.17
N THR A 564 -29.19 10.20 -27.82
CA THR A 564 -29.17 8.74 -28.02
C THR A 564 -28.35 8.25 -29.22
N ASP A 565 -27.66 9.13 -29.96
CA ASP A 565 -27.09 8.79 -31.28
C ASP A 565 -25.56 8.54 -31.25
N TRP A 566 -24.97 8.23 -30.09
CA TRP A 566 -23.52 8.10 -29.94
C TRP A 566 -23.05 6.63 -29.87
N PRO A 567 -21.86 6.31 -30.44
CA PRO A 567 -21.26 4.98 -30.37
C PRO A 567 -21.14 4.41 -28.95
N ALA A 568 -21.37 3.10 -28.79
CA ALA A 568 -21.47 2.43 -27.48
C ALA A 568 -20.17 2.44 -26.65
N ASP A 569 -19.03 2.64 -27.29
CA ASP A 569 -17.70 2.81 -26.70
C ASP A 569 -17.51 4.17 -26.00
N ILE A 570 -18.39 5.15 -26.23
CA ILE A 570 -18.39 6.47 -25.58
C ILE A 570 -19.32 6.51 -24.35
N LEU A 571 -20.20 5.52 -24.17
CA LEU A 571 -21.19 5.50 -23.07
C LEU A 571 -20.56 5.41 -21.67
N ILE A 572 -19.45 4.68 -21.54
CA ILE A 572 -18.72 4.50 -20.26
C ILE A 572 -17.95 5.77 -19.87
N GLY A 573 -17.55 6.61 -20.84
CA GLY A 573 -16.87 7.89 -20.59
C GLY A 573 -17.82 9.05 -20.26
N ARG A 574 -19.13 8.80 -20.23
CA ARG A 574 -20.18 9.81 -20.07
C ARG A 574 -21.21 9.30 -19.06
N GLU A 575 -20.72 9.06 -17.85
CA GLU A 575 -21.49 8.47 -16.75
C GLU A 575 -21.49 9.33 -15.46
N GLN A 576 -21.12 10.63 -15.47
CA GLN A 576 -20.93 11.45 -14.24
C GLN A 576 -21.27 12.95 -14.45
N PRO A 577 -22.55 13.37 -14.40
CA PRO A 577 -23.02 14.62 -15.00
C PRO A 577 -22.59 15.89 -14.25
N GLY A 578 -22.44 15.83 -12.93
CA GLY A 578 -22.35 16.99 -12.04
C GLY A 578 -23.71 17.59 -11.65
N ASP A 579 -24.79 17.35 -12.41
CA ASP A 579 -26.17 17.60 -11.98
C ASP A 579 -26.81 16.29 -11.50
N PHE A 580 -27.14 16.18 -10.21
CA PHE A 580 -27.64 14.94 -9.57
C PHE A 580 -29.15 14.97 -9.31
N ASP A 581 -29.94 15.32 -10.32
CA ASP A 581 -31.42 15.28 -10.29
C ASP A 581 -31.96 13.87 -10.53
N TYR A 582 -33.23 13.59 -10.19
CA TYR A 582 -33.82 12.25 -10.31
C TYR A 582 -34.30 11.94 -11.73
N ASN A 583 -34.02 10.74 -12.23
CA ASN A 583 -34.32 10.37 -13.62
C ASN A 583 -35.82 10.43 -13.98
N LYS A 584 -36.20 11.42 -14.79
CA LYS A 584 -37.61 11.66 -15.15
C LYS A 584 -38.19 10.52 -15.99
N ALA A 585 -37.38 9.95 -16.87
CA ALA A 585 -37.81 8.83 -17.72
C ALA A 585 -38.06 7.52 -16.94
N ARG A 586 -37.58 7.44 -15.69
CA ARG A 586 -37.81 6.31 -14.76
C ARG A 586 -38.86 6.61 -13.69
N GLY A 587 -39.63 7.69 -13.86
CA GLY A 587 -40.69 8.10 -12.92
C GLY A 587 -40.26 9.15 -11.89
N GLY A 588 -39.03 9.68 -11.98
CA GLY A 588 -38.55 10.76 -11.12
C GLY A 588 -38.40 10.36 -9.64
N LEU A 589 -38.46 11.37 -8.76
CA LEU A 589 -38.26 11.20 -7.31
C LEU A 589 -39.21 10.18 -6.68
N GLU A 590 -40.50 10.24 -6.99
CA GLU A 590 -41.51 9.40 -6.34
C GLU A 590 -41.27 7.91 -6.61
N ALA A 591 -41.00 7.54 -7.87
CA ALA A 591 -40.72 6.15 -8.23
C ALA A 591 -39.42 5.65 -7.60
N PHE A 592 -38.40 6.50 -7.53
CA PHE A 592 -37.12 6.15 -6.92
C PHE A 592 -37.24 5.96 -5.40
N LYS A 593 -37.94 6.88 -4.73
CA LYS A 593 -38.22 6.83 -3.29
C LYS A 593 -39.00 5.58 -2.89
N GLU A 594 -40.05 5.25 -3.64
CA GLU A 594 -40.84 4.04 -3.40
C GLU A 594 -40.00 2.77 -3.54
N GLU A 595 -39.07 2.74 -4.49
CA GLU A 595 -38.18 1.60 -4.67
C GLU A 595 -37.17 1.45 -3.52
N ILE A 596 -36.60 2.56 -3.03
CA ILE A 596 -35.71 2.57 -1.86
C ILE A 596 -36.44 1.99 -0.64
N LYS A 597 -37.69 2.45 -0.40
CA LYS A 597 -38.52 1.95 0.69
C LYS A 597 -38.72 0.43 0.63
N LYS A 598 -38.93 -0.14 -0.56
CA LYS A 598 -39.06 -1.60 -0.73
C LYS A 598 -37.78 -2.37 -0.41
N HIS A 599 -36.59 -1.79 -0.62
CA HIS A 599 -35.33 -2.42 -0.19
C HIS A 599 -35.24 -2.42 1.34
N GLN A 600 -35.54 -1.28 1.96
CA GLN A 600 -35.51 -1.12 3.42
C GLN A 600 -36.56 -2.01 4.12
N GLU A 601 -37.77 -2.15 3.55
CA GLU A 601 -38.80 -3.08 4.04
C GLU A 601 -38.37 -4.55 3.96
N LYS A 602 -37.43 -4.89 3.08
CA LYS A 602 -36.79 -6.22 3.00
C LYS A 602 -35.55 -6.37 3.88
N GLY A 603 -35.21 -5.35 4.68
CA GLY A 603 -34.09 -5.38 5.63
C GLY A 603 -32.75 -4.94 5.06
N ALA A 604 -32.67 -4.52 3.80
CA ALA A 604 -31.43 -4.02 3.19
C ALA A 604 -31.32 -2.49 3.30
N ARG A 605 -30.15 -2.00 3.68
CA ARG A 605 -29.80 -0.57 3.66
C ARG A 605 -29.56 -0.12 2.23
N PHE A 606 -29.77 1.17 1.96
CA PHE A 606 -29.68 1.70 0.61
C PHE A 606 -28.82 2.96 0.53
N THR A 607 -27.86 2.96 -0.39
CA THR A 607 -27.01 4.13 -0.70
C THR A 607 -26.91 4.34 -2.21
N VAL A 608 -26.40 5.50 -2.61
CA VAL A 608 -26.07 5.78 -4.01
C VAL A 608 -24.60 6.12 -4.18
N TYR A 609 -24.09 5.79 -5.36
CA TYR A 609 -22.80 6.21 -5.86
C TYR A 609 -22.92 7.60 -6.48
N ILE A 610 -22.00 8.50 -6.12
CA ILE A 610 -21.74 9.76 -6.79
C ILE A 610 -20.23 9.86 -6.98
N ASP A 611 -19.77 10.18 -8.18
CA ASP A 611 -18.38 10.57 -8.36
C ASP A 611 -18.22 12.03 -7.94
N HIS A 612 -17.37 12.28 -6.93
CA HIS A 612 -17.18 13.61 -6.37
C HIS A 612 -16.34 14.52 -7.27
N ARG A 613 -15.64 13.99 -8.27
CA ARG A 613 -14.55 14.68 -8.94
C ARG A 613 -14.98 15.26 -10.29
N PHE A 614 -15.89 14.60 -10.99
CA PHE A 614 -16.22 14.99 -12.37
C PHE A 614 -17.50 15.82 -12.49
N CYS A 615 -17.43 16.82 -13.37
CA CYS A 615 -18.56 17.64 -13.77
C CYS A 615 -18.53 17.80 -15.28
N TRP A 616 -19.57 17.34 -15.99
CA TRP A 616 -19.57 17.51 -17.45
C TRP A 616 -19.70 18.97 -17.85
N LYS A 617 -19.18 19.31 -19.03
CA LYS A 617 -19.26 20.68 -19.54
C LYS A 617 -20.68 21.09 -19.95
N GLU A 618 -21.53 20.13 -20.29
CA GLU A 618 -22.87 20.38 -20.83
C GLU A 618 -23.98 20.46 -19.79
N THR A 619 -23.72 20.01 -18.56
CA THR A 619 -24.66 20.18 -17.45
C THR A 619 -24.84 21.65 -17.10
N LYS A 620 -25.92 21.95 -16.37
CA LYS A 620 -26.19 23.31 -15.93
C LYS A 620 -25.01 23.82 -15.12
N ILE A 621 -24.58 23.06 -14.12
CA ILE A 621 -23.44 23.45 -13.28
C ILE A 621 -22.13 23.50 -14.06
N GLY A 622 -21.93 22.60 -15.02
CA GLY A 622 -20.80 22.60 -15.93
C GLY A 622 -20.65 23.87 -16.75
N LYS A 623 -21.75 24.31 -17.37
CA LYS A 623 -21.82 25.53 -18.19
C LYS A 623 -21.64 26.79 -17.36
N GLU A 624 -22.23 26.83 -16.17
CA GLU A 624 -22.24 28.02 -15.31
C GLU A 624 -20.93 28.17 -14.52
N LYS A 625 -20.38 27.07 -14.01
CA LYS A 625 -19.32 27.08 -12.98
C LYS A 625 -18.18 26.09 -13.20
N GLY A 626 -18.34 25.09 -14.05
CA GLY A 626 -17.38 23.99 -14.18
C GLY A 626 -15.93 24.44 -14.45
N ARG A 627 -15.71 25.42 -15.34
CA ARG A 627 -14.35 25.95 -15.62
C ARG A 627 -13.76 26.70 -14.43
N GLU A 628 -14.59 27.46 -13.71
CA GLU A 628 -14.19 28.26 -12.54
C GLU A 628 -13.75 27.35 -11.39
N TRP A 629 -14.46 26.24 -11.19
CA TRP A 629 -14.22 25.30 -10.08
C TRP A 629 -13.24 24.18 -10.42
N ALA A 630 -12.73 24.13 -11.64
CA ALA A 630 -11.87 23.06 -12.10
C ALA A 630 -10.49 23.10 -11.45
N ALA A 631 -9.99 21.93 -11.07
CA ALA A 631 -8.60 21.74 -10.72
C ALA A 631 -7.70 21.85 -11.96
N ILE A 632 -6.44 22.23 -11.73
CA ILE A 632 -5.36 22.15 -12.72
C ILE A 632 -4.33 21.19 -12.14
N TYR A 633 -4.09 20.04 -12.79
CA TYR A 633 -3.22 18.98 -12.23
C TYR A 633 -1.74 19.09 -12.61
N ARG A 634 -1.41 20.02 -13.49
CA ARG A 634 -0.04 20.22 -13.98
C ARG A 634 0.37 21.67 -13.79
N PRO A 635 1.59 21.95 -13.29
CA PRO A 635 2.10 23.32 -13.21
C PRO A 635 2.00 24.03 -14.58
N GLY A 636 1.34 25.18 -14.61
CA GLY A 636 1.12 25.96 -15.85
C GLY A 636 0.17 25.33 -16.86
N GLY A 637 -0.57 24.28 -16.48
CA GLY A 637 -1.59 23.65 -17.31
C GLY A 637 -2.91 24.44 -17.35
N GLU A 638 -3.89 23.88 -18.05
CA GLU A 638 -5.26 24.38 -18.10
C GLU A 638 -6.21 23.39 -17.38
N PRO A 639 -7.46 23.78 -17.09
CA PRO A 639 -8.50 22.84 -16.70
C PRO A 639 -8.68 21.74 -17.76
N GLU A 640 -8.27 20.52 -17.42
CA GLU A 640 -8.34 19.33 -18.28
C GLU A 640 -9.44 18.37 -17.82
N GLY A 641 -9.90 17.51 -18.74
CA GLY A 641 -10.79 16.37 -18.44
C GLY A 641 -10.00 15.06 -18.34
N TYR A 642 -10.57 14.07 -17.65
CA TYR A 642 -9.93 12.77 -17.33
C TYR A 642 -9.30 11.99 -18.50
N GLY A 643 -9.85 12.08 -19.71
CA GLY A 643 -9.37 11.37 -20.91
C GLY A 643 -8.87 12.29 -22.03
N GLY A 644 -8.65 13.58 -21.72
CA GLY A 644 -8.36 14.64 -22.68
C GLY A 644 -9.38 15.79 -22.63
N PRO A 645 -9.20 16.83 -23.46
CA PRO A 645 -9.92 18.10 -23.33
C PRO A 645 -11.43 18.06 -23.63
N ALA A 646 -12.02 16.91 -24.00
CA ALA A 646 -13.29 16.92 -24.71
C ALA A 646 -14.55 17.21 -23.87
N ASP A 647 -14.86 16.55 -22.74
CA ASP A 647 -16.28 16.56 -22.29
C ASP A 647 -16.55 16.87 -20.81
N GLN A 648 -15.53 16.91 -19.95
CA GLN A 648 -15.73 17.14 -18.51
C GLN A 648 -14.66 18.05 -17.88
N TYR A 649 -15.06 18.73 -16.82
CA TYR A 649 -14.17 19.36 -15.84
C TYR A 649 -13.87 18.37 -14.73
N VAL A 650 -12.61 18.38 -14.31
CA VAL A 650 -12.25 17.80 -13.03
C VAL A 650 -12.22 18.91 -11.99
N THR A 651 -12.98 18.75 -10.92
CA THR A 651 -13.24 19.81 -9.94
C THR A 651 -12.25 19.80 -8.78
N CYS A 652 -12.01 20.97 -8.18
CA CYS A 652 -11.20 21.11 -6.99
C CYS A 652 -12.07 20.99 -5.73
N TYR A 653 -11.85 19.94 -4.93
CA TYR A 653 -12.59 19.73 -3.69
C TYR A 653 -12.05 20.53 -2.49
N MET A 654 -11.02 21.36 -2.68
CA MET A 654 -10.44 22.21 -1.64
C MET A 654 -11.01 23.64 -1.66
N GLU A 655 -11.72 24.03 -2.71
CA GLU A 655 -12.21 25.39 -2.87
C GLU A 655 -13.54 25.59 -2.12
N PRO A 656 -13.62 26.52 -1.14
CA PRO A 656 -14.85 26.81 -0.43
C PRO A 656 -15.82 27.64 -1.28
N ASN A 657 -17.14 27.55 -1.00
CA ASN A 657 -18.20 28.22 -1.77
C ASN A 657 -18.21 27.86 -3.27
N ALA A 658 -17.63 26.71 -3.60
CA ALA A 658 -17.49 26.22 -4.96
C ALA A 658 -18.05 24.80 -5.05
N TRP A 659 -17.34 23.92 -5.74
CA TRP A 659 -17.78 22.55 -5.99
C TRP A 659 -18.06 21.75 -4.72
N ALA A 660 -17.20 21.84 -3.70
CA ALA A 660 -17.38 21.10 -2.45
C ALA A 660 -18.67 21.47 -1.71
N ASP A 661 -19.04 22.76 -1.73
CA ASP A 661 -20.26 23.25 -1.09
C ASP A 661 -21.50 22.79 -1.87
N TYR A 662 -21.45 22.89 -3.20
CA TYR A 662 -22.50 22.36 -4.07
C TYR A 662 -22.70 20.85 -3.84
N LEU A 663 -21.62 20.07 -3.78
CA LEU A 663 -21.72 18.63 -3.57
C LEU A 663 -22.26 18.30 -2.17
N ALA A 664 -21.86 19.04 -1.12
CA ALA A 664 -22.42 18.86 0.21
C ALA A 664 -23.94 19.12 0.24
N GLU A 665 -24.41 20.18 -0.44
CA GLU A 665 -25.83 20.46 -0.60
C GLU A 665 -26.56 19.36 -1.36
N VAL A 666 -25.96 18.83 -2.43
CA VAL A 666 -26.49 17.68 -3.17
C VAL A 666 -26.62 16.46 -2.25
N CYS A 667 -25.58 16.15 -1.47
CA CYS A 667 -25.58 15.01 -0.57
C CYS A 667 -26.72 15.11 0.47
N GLY A 668 -26.83 16.24 1.16
CA GLY A 668 -27.91 16.47 2.13
C GLY A 668 -29.30 16.44 1.49
N ARG A 669 -29.46 17.05 0.31
CA ARG A 669 -30.72 17.04 -0.44
C ARG A 669 -31.13 15.62 -0.84
N VAL A 670 -30.21 14.85 -1.43
CA VAL A 670 -30.49 13.50 -1.93
C VAL A 670 -30.94 12.58 -0.79
N VAL A 671 -30.25 12.62 0.35
CA VAL A 671 -30.66 11.87 1.56
C VAL A 671 -32.05 12.30 2.03
N LYS A 672 -32.30 13.62 2.13
CA LYS A 672 -33.57 14.17 2.60
C LYS A 672 -34.76 13.81 1.73
N ASP A 673 -34.62 13.96 0.40
CA ASP A 673 -35.71 13.80 -0.54
C ASP A 673 -36.15 12.33 -0.64
N THR A 674 -35.18 11.41 -0.65
CA THR A 674 -35.42 9.98 -0.90
C THR A 674 -35.55 9.13 0.37
N GLY A 675 -34.97 9.56 1.51
CA GLY A 675 -34.92 8.75 2.74
C GLY A 675 -33.92 7.58 2.69
N MET A 676 -32.88 7.68 1.86
CA MET A 676 -31.81 6.67 1.80
C MET A 676 -30.89 6.73 3.03
N ASP A 677 -30.10 5.68 3.24
CA ASP A 677 -29.25 5.48 4.43
C ASP A 677 -27.85 6.09 4.31
N GLY A 678 -27.50 6.70 3.18
CA GLY A 678 -26.20 7.35 2.99
C GLY A 678 -25.78 7.50 1.54
N ILE A 679 -24.57 8.01 1.34
CA ILE A 679 -23.98 8.23 0.02
C ILE A 679 -22.55 7.70 0.01
N TYR A 680 -22.17 7.16 -1.14
CA TYR A 680 -20.81 6.86 -1.50
C TYR A 680 -20.25 7.93 -2.44
N LEU A 681 -19.12 8.52 -2.09
CA LEU A 681 -18.39 9.48 -2.91
C LEU A 681 -17.12 8.84 -3.47
N ASP A 682 -17.14 8.51 -4.77
CA ASP A 682 -16.04 7.84 -5.48
C ASP A 682 -14.80 8.71 -5.56
N GLU A 683 -13.60 8.12 -5.56
CA GLU A 683 -12.28 8.79 -5.47
C GLU A 683 -12.08 9.77 -4.29
N LEU A 684 -13.11 10.04 -3.46
CA LEU A 684 -12.97 10.96 -2.32
C LEU A 684 -12.05 10.34 -1.26
N ALA A 685 -11.43 11.22 -0.48
CA ALA A 685 -10.30 10.93 0.41
C ALA A 685 -8.97 10.66 -0.34
N LEU A 686 -8.89 10.99 -1.63
CA LEU A 686 -7.62 11.24 -2.33
C LEU A 686 -7.45 12.75 -2.60
N PRO A 687 -6.57 13.46 -1.89
CA PRO A 687 -6.36 14.89 -2.03
C PRO A 687 -5.46 15.18 -3.24
N PHE A 688 -6.03 15.12 -4.44
CA PHE A 688 -5.29 15.45 -5.66
C PHE A 688 -4.78 16.90 -5.66
N ALA A 689 -3.54 17.11 -6.11
CA ALA A 689 -2.93 18.44 -6.20
C ALA A 689 -3.69 19.36 -7.17
N CYS A 690 -3.78 20.64 -6.84
CA CYS A 690 -4.35 21.66 -7.70
C CYS A 690 -3.42 22.87 -7.82
N TYR A 691 -3.03 23.18 -9.06
CA TYR A 691 -2.14 24.27 -9.46
C TYR A 691 -2.91 25.49 -9.99
N ASN A 692 -4.23 25.57 -9.76
CA ASN A 692 -5.02 26.72 -10.19
C ASN A 692 -4.74 27.93 -9.28
N LEU A 693 -3.98 28.89 -9.80
CA LEU A 693 -3.57 30.10 -9.06
C LEU A 693 -4.74 31.01 -8.65
N ASN A 694 -5.94 30.81 -9.21
CA ASN A 694 -7.12 31.60 -8.84
C ASN A 694 -7.87 31.04 -7.62
N HIS A 695 -7.62 29.79 -7.24
CA HIS A 695 -8.26 29.17 -6.08
C HIS A 695 -7.68 29.68 -4.76
N LEU A 696 -8.51 29.77 -3.72
CA LEU A 696 -8.12 30.30 -2.41
C LEU A 696 -6.94 29.55 -1.80
N HIS A 697 -6.94 28.21 -1.88
CA HIS A 697 -5.88 27.38 -1.34
C HIS A 697 -4.50 27.71 -1.96
N ASN A 698 -4.45 28.13 -3.22
CA ASN A 698 -3.23 28.56 -3.87
C ASN A 698 -2.96 30.06 -3.64
N LYS A 699 -3.94 30.90 -3.96
CA LYS A 699 -3.83 32.36 -3.94
C LYS A 699 -3.54 32.95 -2.55
N VAL A 700 -4.10 32.35 -1.50
CA VAL A 700 -4.02 32.87 -0.12
C VAL A 700 -3.19 31.95 0.76
N HIS A 701 -3.37 30.64 0.66
CA HIS A 701 -2.66 29.69 1.54
C HIS A 701 -1.34 29.20 0.93
N ASN A 702 -1.05 29.50 -0.34
CA ASN A 702 0.14 29.06 -1.06
C ASN A 702 0.35 27.54 -1.02
N LYS A 703 -0.73 26.77 -1.17
CA LYS A 703 -0.73 25.32 -1.12
C LYS A 703 -1.37 24.73 -2.37
N ILE A 704 -0.70 23.74 -2.95
CA ILE A 704 -1.26 22.90 -4.03
C ILE A 704 -2.17 21.79 -3.48
N VAL A 705 -1.99 21.43 -2.21
CA VAL A 705 -2.87 20.55 -1.44
C VAL A 705 -3.06 21.18 -0.06
N ASP A 706 -4.28 21.55 0.29
CA ASP A 706 -4.63 22.14 1.57
C ASP A 706 -5.53 21.20 2.38
N MET A 707 -4.89 20.33 3.14
CA MET A 707 -5.56 19.25 3.90
C MET A 707 -6.63 19.75 4.87
N PRO A 708 -6.44 20.85 5.63
CA PRO A 708 -7.51 21.44 6.43
C PRO A 708 -8.74 21.87 5.64
N ALA A 709 -8.57 22.42 4.43
CA ALA A 709 -9.70 22.81 3.58
C ALA A 709 -10.41 21.56 3.02
N PHE A 710 -9.63 20.56 2.59
CA PHE A 710 -10.16 19.29 2.10
C PHE A 710 -10.98 18.54 3.16
N SER A 711 -10.44 18.38 4.37
CA SER A 711 -11.13 17.69 5.47
C SER A 711 -12.35 18.45 5.97
N ALA A 712 -12.30 19.79 6.02
CA ALA A 712 -13.46 20.61 6.33
C ALA A 712 -14.60 20.41 5.33
N ASN A 713 -14.28 20.25 4.05
CA ASN A 713 -15.26 19.98 3.00
C ASN A 713 -15.83 18.56 3.07
N MET A 714 -15.04 17.55 3.45
CA MET A 714 -15.56 16.21 3.77
C MET A 714 -16.54 16.25 4.95
N ALA A 715 -16.14 16.93 6.04
CA ALA A 715 -16.99 17.10 7.22
C ALA A 715 -18.29 17.87 6.89
N LYS A 716 -18.24 18.86 5.98
CA LYS A 716 -19.42 19.58 5.50
C LYS A 716 -20.39 18.65 4.75
N ALA A 717 -19.89 17.81 3.85
CA ALA A 717 -20.72 16.85 3.12
C ALA A 717 -21.39 15.83 4.06
N ARG A 718 -20.62 15.26 5.00
CA ARG A 718 -21.18 14.36 6.02
C ARG A 718 -22.22 15.05 6.87
N LYS A 719 -21.93 16.27 7.35
CA LYS A 719 -22.86 17.05 8.17
C LYS A 719 -24.18 17.32 7.44
N ALA A 720 -24.14 17.66 6.15
CA ALA A 720 -25.35 17.91 5.38
C ALA A 720 -26.26 16.66 5.31
N MET A 721 -25.68 15.47 5.23
CA MET A 721 -26.43 14.21 5.30
C MET A 721 -26.94 13.92 6.70
N PHE A 722 -26.10 14.10 7.72
CA PHE A 722 -26.49 13.91 9.12
C PHE A 722 -27.67 14.81 9.52
N ASP A 723 -27.67 16.07 9.10
CA ASP A 723 -28.77 17.01 9.36
C ASP A 723 -30.08 16.59 8.66
N ALA A 724 -30.00 15.82 7.57
CA ALA A 724 -31.15 15.25 6.88
C ALA A 724 -31.63 13.94 7.54
N ASN A 725 -30.70 13.09 7.96
CA ASN A 725 -30.94 11.84 8.67
C ASN A 725 -29.73 11.54 9.58
N PRO A 726 -29.89 11.54 10.92
CA PRO A 726 -28.78 11.26 11.85
C PRO A 726 -28.13 9.89 11.69
N GLU A 727 -28.81 8.95 11.05
CA GLU A 727 -28.31 7.60 10.75
C GLU A 727 -27.65 7.50 9.36
N ALA A 728 -27.59 8.59 8.59
CA ALA A 728 -27.00 8.58 7.26
C ALA A 728 -25.47 8.58 7.32
N ILE A 729 -24.86 7.75 6.46
CA ILE A 729 -23.41 7.59 6.40
C ILE A 729 -22.80 8.24 5.16
N LEU A 730 -21.53 8.63 5.29
CA LEU A 730 -20.64 8.94 4.17
C LEU A 730 -19.59 7.83 4.01
N MET A 731 -19.64 7.13 2.88
CA MET A 731 -18.60 6.18 2.47
C MET A 731 -17.78 6.74 1.31
N THR A 732 -16.50 6.39 1.21
CA THR A 732 -15.59 6.83 0.13
C THR A 732 -14.86 5.67 -0.54
N GLU A 733 -14.16 5.92 -1.65
CA GLU A 733 -13.36 4.88 -2.31
C GLU A 733 -12.13 4.47 -1.49
N HIS A 734 -11.50 5.42 -0.80
CA HIS A 734 -10.30 5.17 -0.02
C HIS A 734 -10.43 5.73 1.39
N ALA A 735 -9.65 5.20 2.34
CA ALA A 735 -9.52 5.82 3.66
C ALA A 735 -8.71 7.13 3.58
N GLY A 736 -7.79 7.22 2.61
CA GLY A 736 -6.88 8.34 2.40
C GLY A 736 -5.76 8.41 3.44
N SER A 737 -6.13 8.59 4.69
CA SER A 737 -5.23 8.50 5.84
C SER A 737 -6.00 8.32 7.13
N ASP A 738 -5.29 7.95 8.19
CA ASP A 738 -5.77 8.07 9.57
C ASP A 738 -6.23 9.51 9.92
N TYR A 739 -5.69 10.53 9.28
CA TYR A 739 -6.21 11.88 9.46
C TYR A 739 -7.58 12.05 8.79
N LEU A 740 -7.73 11.64 7.53
CA LEU A 740 -8.96 11.83 6.76
C LEU A 740 -10.11 10.92 7.22
N SER A 741 -9.80 9.70 7.69
CA SER A 741 -10.82 8.75 8.14
C SER A 741 -11.63 9.27 9.33
N GLN A 742 -11.11 10.24 10.09
CA GLN A 742 -11.84 10.90 11.18
C GLN A 742 -13.16 11.56 10.75
N PHE A 743 -13.31 11.93 9.47
CA PHE A 743 -14.40 12.78 9.00
C PHE A 743 -15.48 12.05 8.19
N ILE A 744 -15.33 10.73 8.01
CA ILE A 744 -16.19 9.86 7.16
C ILE A 744 -16.45 8.53 7.86
N ASP A 745 -17.53 7.84 7.54
CA ASP A 745 -17.96 6.64 8.28
C ASP A 745 -17.22 5.37 7.85
N GLY A 746 -16.84 5.28 6.58
CA GLY A 746 -16.13 4.12 6.04
C GLY A 746 -15.59 4.32 4.63
N SER A 747 -14.88 3.31 4.12
CA SER A 747 -14.41 3.30 2.74
C SER A 747 -14.26 1.91 2.15
N TRP A 748 -14.08 1.85 0.82
CA TRP A 748 -13.44 0.68 0.23
C TRP A 748 -11.96 0.63 0.64
N SER A 749 -11.41 -0.58 0.68
CA SER A 749 -10.03 -0.83 1.08
C SER A 749 -9.10 -1.04 -0.12
N GLN A 750 -9.49 -1.94 -1.04
CA GLN A 750 -8.72 -2.37 -2.21
C GLN A 750 -7.30 -2.90 -1.87
N THR A 751 -7.10 -3.40 -0.65
CA THR A 751 -5.85 -4.03 -0.20
C THR A 751 -5.63 -5.38 -0.90
N TYR A 752 -6.70 -6.11 -1.17
CA TYR A 752 -6.72 -7.46 -1.74
C TYR A 752 -7.12 -7.48 -3.22
N TYR A 753 -7.15 -6.32 -3.87
CA TYR A 753 -7.53 -6.21 -5.27
C TYR A 753 -6.43 -6.75 -6.20
N GLU A 754 -6.38 -8.08 -6.35
CA GLU A 754 -5.32 -8.79 -7.08
C GLU A 754 -5.22 -8.40 -8.56
N GLN A 755 -6.33 -8.05 -9.22
CA GLN A 755 -6.28 -7.63 -10.63
C GLN A 755 -5.66 -6.23 -10.81
N GLY A 756 -5.83 -5.34 -9.82
CA GLY A 756 -5.22 -4.00 -9.83
C GLY A 756 -3.81 -4.00 -9.26
N PHE A 757 -3.57 -4.81 -8.23
CA PHE A 757 -2.34 -4.82 -7.43
C PHE A 757 -1.82 -6.25 -7.21
N PRO A 758 -1.47 -7.01 -8.27
CA PRO A 758 -1.07 -8.42 -8.14
C PRO A 758 0.18 -8.61 -7.25
N PHE A 759 1.01 -7.58 -7.14
CA PHE A 759 2.24 -7.60 -6.36
C PHE A 759 2.02 -7.76 -4.87
N SER A 760 0.93 -7.21 -4.32
CA SER A 760 0.61 -7.32 -2.91
C SER A 760 0.37 -8.79 -2.55
N THR A 761 -0.39 -9.50 -3.40
CA THR A 761 -0.65 -10.93 -3.24
C THR A 761 0.60 -11.77 -3.48
N LYS A 762 1.42 -11.41 -4.49
CA LYS A 762 2.63 -12.16 -4.85
C LYS A 762 3.74 -12.07 -3.79
N TYR A 763 3.95 -10.90 -3.20
CA TYR A 763 5.13 -10.61 -2.38
C TYR A 763 4.84 -10.34 -0.90
N PHE A 764 3.60 -9.99 -0.55
CA PHE A 764 3.29 -9.40 0.76
C PHE A 764 2.06 -10.03 1.47
N ASP A 765 1.48 -11.13 0.98
CA ASP A 765 0.28 -11.73 1.55
C ASP A 765 0.53 -12.75 2.67
N ASP A 766 1.75 -12.98 3.14
CA ASP A 766 2.03 -14.01 4.16
C ASP A 766 1.13 -13.95 5.40
N LEU A 767 0.67 -12.74 5.77
CA LEU A 767 -0.16 -12.51 6.96
C LEU A 767 -1.66 -12.34 6.66
N SER A 768 -2.05 -12.13 5.39
CA SER A 768 -3.44 -11.87 4.97
C SER A 768 -4.21 -10.88 5.86
N LEU A 769 -3.54 -9.84 6.34
CA LEU A 769 -4.11 -8.83 7.22
C LEU A 769 -4.53 -7.58 6.46
N ASN A 770 -5.51 -6.88 7.00
CA ASN A 770 -5.72 -5.45 6.75
C ASN A 770 -5.28 -4.71 8.00
N TYR A 771 -4.09 -4.11 8.00
CA TYR A 771 -3.52 -3.60 9.26
C TYR A 771 -4.28 -2.37 9.78
N PHE A 772 -4.88 -1.58 8.89
CA PHE A 772 -5.67 -0.40 9.25
C PHE A 772 -6.90 -0.80 10.09
N ARG A 773 -7.59 -1.90 9.76
CA ARG A 773 -8.72 -2.44 10.55
C ARG A 773 -8.36 -2.68 12.02
N PHE A 774 -7.11 -3.05 12.34
CA PHE A 774 -6.66 -3.29 13.70
C PHE A 774 -6.06 -2.05 14.38
N CYS A 775 -5.63 -1.06 13.60
CA CYS A 775 -5.08 0.19 14.14
C CYS A 775 -6.17 1.21 14.42
N PHE A 776 -7.22 1.28 13.59
CA PHE A 776 -8.32 2.24 13.62
C PHE A 776 -9.68 1.53 13.46
N PRO A 777 -10.08 0.70 14.44
CA PRO A 777 -11.27 -0.15 14.36
C PRO A 777 -12.59 0.62 14.34
N GLU A 778 -12.59 1.91 14.65
CA GLU A 778 -13.72 2.84 14.57
C GLU A 778 -14.17 3.10 13.13
N PHE A 779 -13.25 2.95 12.17
CA PHE A 779 -13.50 3.22 10.76
C PHE A 779 -13.96 1.96 10.02
N LYS A 780 -15.12 2.03 9.35
CA LYS A 780 -15.68 0.87 8.65
C LYS A 780 -14.97 0.63 7.33
N LEU A 781 -14.34 -0.53 7.18
CA LEU A 781 -13.74 -0.95 5.92
C LEU A 781 -14.54 -2.06 5.25
N ALA A 782 -14.68 -1.95 3.93
CA ALA A 782 -15.11 -3.03 3.07
C ALA A 782 -14.11 -3.23 1.92
N GLU A 783 -13.92 -4.46 1.46
CA GLU A 783 -13.01 -4.74 0.36
C GLU A 783 -13.73 -4.64 -0.98
N TRP A 784 -13.08 -3.95 -1.93
CA TRP A 784 -13.50 -3.87 -3.32
C TRP A 784 -12.39 -4.41 -4.22
N GLY A 785 -12.78 -5.03 -5.33
CA GLY A 785 -11.85 -5.59 -6.31
C GLY A 785 -11.73 -7.11 -6.22
N GLY A 786 -11.62 -7.75 -7.39
CA GLY A 786 -11.66 -9.21 -7.50
C GLY A 786 -10.34 -9.90 -7.13
N SER A 787 -10.40 -10.82 -6.17
CA SER A 787 -9.44 -11.91 -5.93
C SER A 787 -10.21 -13.16 -5.48
N SER A 788 -9.70 -14.35 -5.79
CA SER A 788 -10.31 -15.61 -5.32
C SER A 788 -10.27 -15.76 -3.80
N GLU A 789 -9.34 -15.07 -3.13
CA GLU A 789 -9.17 -15.15 -1.68
C GLU A 789 -9.84 -13.99 -0.93
N SER A 790 -10.37 -12.95 -1.61
CA SER A 790 -11.04 -11.82 -0.95
C SER A 790 -12.11 -12.23 0.07
N PRO A 791 -13.02 -13.18 -0.20
CA PRO A 791 -14.02 -13.62 0.78
C PRO A 791 -13.40 -14.09 2.10
N LYS A 792 -12.38 -14.94 2.00
CA LYS A 792 -11.66 -15.51 3.14
C LYS A 792 -10.89 -14.44 3.90
N ARG A 793 -10.19 -13.56 3.18
CA ARG A 793 -9.43 -12.46 3.80
C ARG A 793 -10.35 -11.46 4.51
N CYS A 794 -11.49 -11.09 3.91
CA CYS A 794 -12.46 -10.20 4.55
C CYS A 794 -13.05 -10.84 5.81
N PHE A 795 -13.45 -12.11 5.72
CA PHE A 795 -13.95 -12.86 6.87
C PHE A 795 -12.89 -12.98 7.98
N PHE A 796 -11.65 -13.31 7.62
CA PHE A 796 -10.53 -13.40 8.56
C PHE A 796 -10.26 -12.08 9.30
N ASN A 797 -10.44 -10.93 8.63
CA ASN A 797 -10.21 -9.61 9.21
C ASN A 797 -11.46 -8.97 9.82
N GLY A 798 -12.64 -9.60 9.73
CA GLY A 798 -13.90 -9.00 10.21
C GLY A 798 -14.28 -7.74 9.43
N MET A 799 -14.12 -7.77 8.10
CA MET A 799 -14.34 -6.65 7.19
C MET A 799 -15.51 -6.92 6.23
N GLY A 800 -16.10 -5.84 5.72
CA GLY A 800 -17.09 -5.96 4.65
C GLY A 800 -16.49 -6.37 3.32
N ILE A 801 -17.32 -6.81 2.38
CA ILE A 801 -16.91 -7.13 1.01
C ILE A 801 -17.96 -6.69 -0.01
N ASP A 802 -17.49 -6.27 -1.18
CA ASP A 802 -18.29 -6.07 -2.38
C ASP A 802 -18.67 -7.41 -3.06
N TRP A 803 -19.96 -7.68 -3.22
CA TRP A 803 -20.53 -8.84 -3.93
C TRP A 803 -20.54 -8.75 -5.47
N GLY A 804 -20.14 -7.64 -6.06
CA GLY A 804 -19.90 -7.50 -7.51
C GLY A 804 -18.87 -8.49 -8.05
N VAL A 805 -18.03 -9.07 -7.17
CA VAL A 805 -16.99 -10.07 -7.50
C VAL A 805 -17.52 -11.52 -7.56
N GLY A 806 -18.76 -11.78 -7.13
CA GLY A 806 -19.41 -13.10 -7.19
C GLY A 806 -20.44 -13.36 -6.07
N ASN A 807 -21.35 -14.31 -6.30
CA ASN A 807 -22.36 -14.75 -5.33
C ASN A 807 -22.23 -16.27 -5.11
N SER A 808 -21.48 -16.67 -4.07
CA SER A 808 -21.24 -18.07 -3.70
C SER A 808 -21.83 -18.40 -2.33
N ASP A 809 -22.12 -19.67 -2.09
CA ASP A 809 -22.62 -20.14 -0.78
C ASP A 809 -21.65 -19.79 0.36
N TYR A 810 -20.34 -19.80 0.09
CA TYR A 810 -19.32 -19.40 1.05
C TYR A 810 -19.45 -17.92 1.46
N LEU A 811 -19.68 -17.03 0.49
CA LEU A 811 -19.88 -15.60 0.74
C LEU A 811 -21.15 -15.33 1.55
N ARG A 812 -22.25 -16.03 1.23
CA ARG A 812 -23.49 -15.94 2.02
C ARG A 812 -23.27 -16.39 3.46
N LYS A 813 -22.60 -17.55 3.64
CA LYS A 813 -22.35 -18.10 4.97
C LYS A 813 -21.43 -17.22 5.82
N THR A 814 -20.34 -16.72 5.25
CA THR A 814 -19.43 -15.79 5.97
C THR A 814 -20.13 -14.48 6.34
N ALA A 815 -20.92 -13.89 5.42
CA ALA A 815 -21.70 -12.67 5.70
C ALA A 815 -22.68 -12.88 6.86
N GLN A 816 -23.37 -14.03 6.87
CA GLN A 816 -24.31 -14.39 7.91
C GLN A 816 -23.62 -14.62 9.27
N VAL A 817 -22.54 -15.40 9.33
CA VAL A 817 -21.77 -15.61 10.56
C VAL A 817 -21.29 -14.27 11.12
N MET A 818 -20.84 -13.36 10.25
CA MET A 818 -20.45 -12.01 10.66
C MET A 818 -21.65 -11.18 11.14
N LYS A 819 -22.82 -11.30 10.50
CA LYS A 819 -24.03 -10.55 10.90
C LYS A 819 -24.53 -10.97 12.27
N GLU A 820 -24.60 -12.28 12.53
CA GLU A 820 -25.05 -12.84 13.80
C GLU A 820 -24.08 -12.57 14.96
N ASN A 821 -22.83 -12.25 14.64
CA ASN A 821 -21.78 -11.89 15.60
C ASN A 821 -21.26 -10.48 15.37
N GLY A 822 -22.11 -9.59 14.83
CA GLY A 822 -21.75 -8.20 14.50
C GLY A 822 -21.24 -7.46 15.72
N ASP A 823 -21.84 -7.72 16.89
CA ASP A 823 -21.43 -7.17 18.18
C ASP A 823 -19.94 -7.37 18.49
N ALA A 824 -19.38 -8.52 18.11
CA ALA A 824 -17.98 -8.84 18.30
C ALA A 824 -17.13 -8.50 17.07
N PHE A 825 -17.59 -8.76 15.85
CA PHE A 825 -16.83 -8.40 14.63
C PHE A 825 -16.65 -6.90 14.46
N ALA A 826 -17.58 -6.08 14.97
CA ALA A 826 -17.50 -4.62 15.01
C ALA A 826 -16.75 -4.07 16.24
N THR A 827 -16.10 -4.93 17.04
CA THR A 827 -15.36 -4.48 18.24
C THR A 827 -14.30 -3.43 17.91
N LEU A 828 -14.14 -2.49 18.85
CA LEU A 828 -13.07 -1.49 18.90
C LEU A 828 -11.77 -2.05 19.47
N ASN A 829 -11.74 -3.31 19.92
CA ASN A 829 -10.53 -3.94 20.48
C ASN A 829 -10.17 -5.26 19.77
N PRO A 830 -10.01 -5.28 18.43
CA PRO A 830 -9.58 -6.47 17.72
C PRO A 830 -8.07 -6.72 17.97
N GLU A 831 -7.66 -7.97 18.04
CA GLU A 831 -6.25 -8.35 18.20
C GLU A 831 -5.79 -9.22 17.01
N PRO A 832 -4.83 -8.77 16.17
CA PRO A 832 -4.39 -9.52 15.01
C PRO A 832 -3.34 -10.59 15.34
N LEU A 833 -3.39 -11.71 14.64
CA LEU A 833 -2.43 -12.82 14.67
C LEU A 833 -2.07 -13.30 16.09
N VAL A 834 -3.06 -13.60 16.92
CA VAL A 834 -2.80 -14.28 18.20
C VAL A 834 -2.01 -15.57 17.97
N GLU A 835 -1.19 -15.94 18.95
CA GLU A 835 -0.26 -17.06 18.81
C GLU A 835 -1.00 -18.39 18.58
N THR A 836 -0.65 -19.09 17.50
CA THR A 836 -1.16 -20.43 17.18
C THR A 836 -0.06 -21.47 17.37
N LYS A 837 -0.44 -22.74 17.57
CA LYS A 837 0.51 -23.85 17.72
C LYS A 837 1.17 -24.30 16.42
N LEU A 838 0.66 -23.85 15.27
CA LEU A 838 1.03 -24.35 13.95
C LEU A 838 1.52 -23.22 13.04
N LYS A 839 2.62 -23.46 12.34
CA LYS A 839 3.11 -22.54 11.31
C LYS A 839 2.09 -22.44 10.18
N LYS A 840 1.94 -21.23 9.61
CA LYS A 840 0.97 -20.90 8.55
C LYS A 840 -0.50 -21.09 8.94
N VAL A 841 -0.80 -21.25 10.23
CA VAL A 841 -2.16 -21.11 10.74
C VAL A 841 -2.23 -19.77 11.46
N LEU A 842 -3.05 -18.87 10.93
CA LEU A 842 -3.19 -17.51 11.43
C LEU A 842 -4.47 -17.40 12.24
N ALA A 843 -4.51 -16.57 13.28
CA ALA A 843 -5.72 -16.36 14.06
C ALA A 843 -5.88 -14.90 14.48
N ASN A 844 -7.05 -14.30 14.26
CA ASN A 844 -7.39 -12.98 14.82
C ASN A 844 -8.43 -13.17 15.92
N LYS A 845 -8.42 -12.28 16.91
CA LYS A 845 -9.33 -12.32 18.05
C LYS A 845 -10.20 -11.07 18.06
N PHE A 846 -11.49 -11.29 18.26
CA PHE A 846 -12.47 -10.23 18.43
C PHE A 846 -13.20 -10.48 19.75
N ARG A 847 -13.34 -9.44 20.57
CA ARG A 847 -13.90 -9.56 21.91
C ARG A 847 -14.81 -8.39 22.26
N THR A 848 -15.86 -8.70 22.99
CA THR A 848 -16.64 -7.77 23.78
C THR A 848 -16.49 -8.15 25.26
N ASP A 849 -17.29 -7.55 26.13
CA ASP A 849 -17.35 -7.97 27.53
C ASP A 849 -18.06 -9.33 27.71
N THR A 850 -18.88 -9.74 26.74
CA THR A 850 -19.76 -10.92 26.83
C THR A 850 -19.43 -12.01 25.82
N LYS A 851 -18.70 -11.70 24.75
CA LYS A 851 -18.41 -12.61 23.65
C LYS A 851 -16.93 -12.55 23.29
N THR A 852 -16.32 -13.72 23.06
CA THR A 852 -14.98 -13.85 22.50
C THR A 852 -15.07 -14.76 21.29
N LEU A 853 -14.55 -14.31 20.15
CA LEU A 853 -14.44 -15.11 18.95
C LEU A 853 -13.05 -15.01 18.34
N TYR A 854 -12.67 -16.07 17.62
CA TYR A 854 -11.46 -16.14 16.84
C TYR A 854 -11.81 -16.47 15.40
N THR A 855 -11.26 -15.73 14.44
CA THR A 855 -11.17 -16.21 13.05
C THR A 855 -9.84 -16.91 12.87
N ILE A 856 -9.81 -18.06 12.20
CA ILE A 856 -8.62 -18.90 12.07
C ILE A 856 -8.46 -19.28 10.61
N TYR A 857 -7.33 -18.91 10.01
CA TYR A 857 -7.02 -19.15 8.60
C TYR A 857 -5.91 -20.19 8.47
N ASN A 858 -6.25 -21.35 7.91
CA ASN A 858 -5.27 -22.35 7.49
C ASN A 858 -4.68 -21.97 6.13
N LYS A 859 -3.50 -21.35 6.10
CA LYS A 859 -2.78 -21.01 4.85
C LYS A 859 -1.90 -22.15 4.31
N THR A 860 -2.18 -23.39 4.72
CA THR A 860 -1.49 -24.56 4.17
C THR A 860 -2.34 -25.21 3.08
N ASP A 861 -1.68 -25.98 2.22
CA ASP A 861 -2.34 -26.74 1.15
C ASP A 861 -2.90 -28.10 1.63
N ALA A 862 -2.96 -28.31 2.96
CA ALA A 862 -3.44 -29.53 3.57
C ALA A 862 -4.57 -29.25 4.57
N VAL A 863 -5.47 -30.23 4.71
CA VAL A 863 -6.45 -30.23 5.80
C VAL A 863 -5.70 -30.41 7.12
N ILE A 864 -6.01 -29.58 8.10
CA ILE A 864 -5.49 -29.70 9.46
C ILE A 864 -6.55 -30.36 10.32
N ASP A 865 -6.13 -31.23 11.24
CA ASP A 865 -6.95 -31.80 12.33
C ASP A 865 -6.04 -31.93 13.56
N ALA A 866 -5.97 -30.87 14.35
CA ALA A 866 -4.94 -30.70 15.38
C ALA A 866 -5.34 -29.69 16.46
N GLU A 867 -4.53 -29.61 17.53
CA GLU A 867 -4.58 -28.53 18.51
C GLU A 867 -4.09 -27.21 17.87
N ILE A 868 -4.92 -26.18 17.86
CA ILE A 868 -4.66 -24.93 17.13
C ILE A 868 -4.29 -23.78 18.06
N LEU A 869 -5.09 -23.55 19.10
CA LEU A 869 -5.06 -22.32 19.89
C LEU A 869 -5.15 -22.62 21.38
N GLU A 870 -4.35 -21.92 22.19
CA GLU A 870 -4.52 -21.88 23.64
C GLU A 870 -5.41 -20.69 24.02
N VAL A 871 -6.43 -20.96 24.83
CA VAL A 871 -7.40 -19.95 25.27
C VAL A 871 -7.54 -19.99 26.79
N GLU A 872 -8.04 -18.91 27.36
CA GLU A 872 -8.28 -18.86 28.80
C GLU A 872 -9.33 -19.93 29.21
N PRO A 873 -9.21 -20.60 30.36
CA PRO A 873 -10.16 -21.61 30.83
C PRO A 873 -11.48 -20.97 31.24
N HIS A 874 -12.59 -21.64 30.96
CA HIS A 874 -13.89 -21.07 31.32
C HIS A 874 -14.93 -22.11 31.75
N ILE A 875 -15.18 -22.17 33.06
CA ILE A 875 -16.29 -22.90 33.65
C ILE A 875 -17.61 -22.25 33.21
N GLY A 876 -18.56 -23.05 32.73
CA GLY A 876 -19.90 -22.57 32.32
C GLY A 876 -20.00 -22.09 30.87
N TYR A 877 -18.92 -22.22 30.08
CA TYR A 877 -18.90 -21.87 28.66
C TYR A 877 -18.55 -23.08 27.80
N HIS A 878 -18.81 -22.98 26.50
CA HIS A 878 -18.36 -23.93 25.47
C HIS A 878 -17.92 -23.20 24.20
N TRP A 879 -17.35 -23.95 23.26
CA TRP A 879 -16.80 -23.42 22.02
C TRP A 879 -17.46 -24.07 20.82
N VAL A 880 -17.85 -23.25 19.85
CA VAL A 880 -18.51 -23.68 18.62
C VAL A 880 -17.76 -23.10 17.41
N GLU A 881 -17.60 -23.93 16.37
CA GLU A 881 -17.07 -23.54 15.07
C GLU A 881 -18.26 -23.20 14.15
N MET A 882 -18.37 -21.94 13.73
CA MET A 882 -19.58 -21.38 13.13
C MET A 882 -19.66 -21.51 11.60
N MET A 883 -18.55 -21.79 10.91
CA MET A 883 -18.56 -21.94 9.45
C MET A 883 -19.09 -23.30 9.00
N TYR A 884 -18.97 -24.34 9.83
CA TYR A 884 -19.49 -25.67 9.52
C TYR A 884 -20.33 -26.25 10.67
N ASP A 885 -20.67 -25.42 11.66
CA ASP A 885 -21.58 -25.69 12.76
C ASP A 885 -21.13 -26.93 13.55
N ASN A 886 -19.88 -26.94 14.04
CA ASN A 886 -19.29 -28.07 14.77
C ASN A 886 -18.93 -27.68 16.20
N GLU A 887 -19.23 -28.55 17.16
CA GLU A 887 -18.76 -28.38 18.53
C GLU A 887 -17.23 -28.56 18.57
N ILE A 888 -16.54 -27.65 19.25
CA ILE A 888 -15.07 -27.68 19.34
C ILE A 888 -14.69 -28.50 20.57
N ALA A 889 -13.87 -29.54 20.36
CA ALA A 889 -13.32 -30.32 21.45
C ALA A 889 -12.34 -29.46 22.28
N VAL A 890 -12.66 -29.29 23.56
CA VAL A 890 -11.80 -28.61 24.54
C VAL A 890 -11.12 -29.65 25.41
N ARG A 891 -9.79 -29.68 25.41
CA ARG A 891 -9.02 -30.52 26.33
C ARG A 891 -8.74 -29.76 27.62
N GLN A 892 -9.48 -30.11 28.68
CA GLN A 892 -9.21 -29.65 30.05
C GLN A 892 -8.24 -30.62 30.72
N GLU A 893 -6.97 -30.24 30.85
CA GLU A 893 -6.05 -30.98 31.72
C GLU A 893 -6.15 -30.40 33.14
N LEU A 894 -6.42 -31.25 34.15
CA LEU A 894 -6.63 -30.91 35.57
C LEU A 894 -5.53 -30.03 36.21
N MET A 895 -4.38 -29.87 35.55
CA MET A 895 -3.21 -29.12 36.02
C MET A 895 -2.85 -27.92 35.12
N ARG A 896 -3.57 -27.66 34.01
CA ARG A 896 -3.27 -26.52 33.11
C ARG A 896 -4.08 -25.28 33.48
N THR A 897 -3.48 -24.12 33.28
CA THR A 897 -4.09 -22.80 33.44
C THR A 897 -4.74 -22.27 32.16
N LYS A 898 -4.76 -23.07 31.07
CA LYS A 898 -5.33 -22.73 29.75
C LYS A 898 -6.03 -23.93 29.11
N ASP A 899 -7.13 -23.65 28.41
CA ASP A 899 -7.84 -24.60 27.55
C ASP A 899 -7.16 -24.65 26.17
N VAL A 900 -7.27 -25.77 25.46
CA VAL A 900 -6.74 -25.92 24.09
C VAL A 900 -7.88 -26.28 23.13
N LEU A 901 -8.03 -25.48 22.08
CA LEU A 901 -9.00 -25.71 21.01
C LEU A 901 -8.40 -26.62 19.94
N ALA A 902 -9.01 -27.79 19.73
CA ALA A 902 -8.67 -28.69 18.64
C ALA A 902 -9.78 -28.69 17.58
N MET A 903 -9.41 -28.56 16.32
CA MET A 903 -10.38 -28.43 15.23
C MET A 903 -9.82 -28.95 13.90
N LYS A 904 -10.74 -29.31 13.02
CA LYS A 904 -10.46 -29.67 11.63
C LYS A 904 -10.72 -28.49 10.71
N ILE A 905 -9.72 -28.06 9.94
CA ILE A 905 -9.80 -26.89 9.05
C ILE A 905 -9.37 -27.31 7.65
N GLY A 906 -10.17 -26.95 6.64
CA GLY A 906 -9.83 -27.19 5.22
C GLY A 906 -8.54 -26.49 4.80
N ALA A 907 -7.90 -26.99 3.73
CA ALA A 907 -6.75 -26.32 3.12
C ALA A 907 -7.16 -24.95 2.57
N ASN A 908 -6.36 -23.91 2.82
CA ASN A 908 -6.66 -22.52 2.44
C ASN A 908 -8.07 -22.07 2.85
N ASP A 909 -8.54 -22.49 4.03
CA ASP A 909 -9.88 -22.18 4.53
C ASP A 909 -9.84 -21.38 5.84
N VAL A 910 -10.93 -20.64 6.08
CA VAL A 910 -11.11 -19.80 7.27
C VAL A 910 -12.34 -20.26 8.04
N VAL A 911 -12.14 -20.51 9.34
CA VAL A 911 -13.20 -20.89 10.29
C VAL A 911 -13.35 -19.83 11.37
N CYS A 912 -14.47 -19.84 12.10
CA CYS A 912 -14.72 -18.94 13.22
C CYS A 912 -15.08 -19.75 14.47
N ALA A 913 -14.25 -19.66 15.51
CA ALA A 913 -14.49 -20.27 16.80
C ALA A 913 -15.07 -19.24 17.77
N VAL A 914 -16.28 -19.46 18.28
CA VAL A 914 -16.97 -18.55 19.21
C VAL A 914 -17.13 -19.22 20.56
N LYS A 915 -16.89 -18.45 21.61
CA LYS A 915 -17.14 -18.85 22.99
C LYS A 915 -18.53 -18.42 23.42
N PHE A 916 -19.40 -19.37 23.73
CA PHE A 916 -20.74 -19.10 24.23
C PHE A 916 -20.93 -19.53 25.68
N PRO A 917 -21.76 -18.82 26.46
CA PRO A 917 -22.26 -19.33 27.74
C PRO A 917 -23.17 -20.53 27.49
N LYS A 918 -23.11 -21.56 28.37
CA LYS A 918 -24.00 -22.74 28.30
C LYS A 918 -25.44 -22.38 28.70
N THR A 919 -26.14 -21.68 27.83
CA THR A 919 -27.49 -21.14 28.03
C THR A 919 -28.53 -22.17 27.60
N ILE A 920 -28.31 -22.83 26.46
CA ILE A 920 -29.15 -23.89 25.93
C ILE A 920 -28.71 -25.22 26.56
N SER A 921 -29.65 -25.96 27.13
CA SER A 921 -29.48 -27.35 27.55
C SER A 921 -30.47 -28.23 26.81
N VAL A 922 -29.99 -29.33 26.25
CA VAL A 922 -30.81 -30.25 25.46
C VAL A 922 -30.75 -31.65 26.04
N GLU A 923 -31.90 -32.32 26.06
CA GLU A 923 -31.99 -33.75 26.30
C GLU A 923 -32.81 -34.41 25.17
N ILE A 924 -32.28 -35.46 24.55
CA ILE A 924 -33.03 -36.25 23.57
C ILE A 924 -33.89 -37.27 24.33
N LYS A 925 -35.22 -37.17 24.18
CA LYS A 925 -36.18 -38.16 24.69
C LYS A 925 -37.04 -38.66 23.54
N GLN A 926 -36.89 -39.95 23.22
CA GLN A 926 -37.58 -40.60 22.11
C GLN A 926 -37.37 -39.84 20.79
N ASP A 927 -38.42 -39.26 20.22
CA ASP A 927 -38.44 -38.50 18.98
C ASP A 927 -38.43 -36.98 19.20
N LYS A 928 -38.07 -36.51 20.40
CA LYS A 928 -38.07 -35.09 20.77
C LYS A 928 -36.75 -34.63 21.38
N LEU A 929 -36.36 -33.41 21.07
CA LEU A 929 -35.44 -32.62 21.88
C LEU A 929 -36.25 -31.87 22.93
N GLU A 930 -36.03 -32.17 24.21
CA GLU A 930 -36.45 -31.29 25.31
C GLU A 930 -35.37 -30.24 25.54
N ILE A 931 -35.78 -28.97 25.55
CA ILE A 931 -34.87 -27.83 25.57
C ILE A 931 -35.15 -27.00 26.82
N ARG A 932 -34.08 -26.61 27.52
CA ARG A 932 -34.11 -25.69 28.65
C ARG A 932 -33.18 -24.51 28.39
N LEU A 933 -33.68 -23.31 28.61
CA LEU A 933 -32.88 -22.08 28.60
C LEU A 933 -32.55 -21.67 30.02
N ASN A 934 -31.26 -21.57 30.32
CA ASN A 934 -30.74 -21.13 31.63
C ASN A 934 -30.23 -19.69 31.50
N ASN A 935 -30.86 -18.73 32.17
CA ASN A 935 -30.44 -17.31 32.15
C ASN A 935 -30.49 -16.63 30.77
N ALA A 936 -31.40 -17.05 29.88
CA ALA A 936 -31.62 -16.36 28.60
C ALA A 936 -32.35 -15.02 28.79
N PRO A 937 -32.05 -13.98 27.97
CA PRO A 937 -32.83 -12.74 27.92
C PRO A 937 -34.31 -13.02 27.58
N ALA A 938 -35.21 -12.20 28.09
CA ALA A 938 -36.66 -12.41 27.94
C ALA A 938 -37.12 -12.32 26.48
N GLU A 939 -36.46 -11.48 25.70
CA GLU A 939 -36.70 -11.23 24.29
C GLU A 939 -35.99 -12.22 23.34
N ALA A 940 -35.19 -13.14 23.89
CA ALA A 940 -34.43 -14.08 23.08
C ALA A 940 -35.35 -15.11 22.39
N LYS A 941 -35.02 -15.43 21.14
CA LYS A 941 -35.76 -16.39 20.30
C LYS A 941 -34.88 -17.57 19.97
N LEU A 942 -35.44 -18.78 20.06
CA LEU A 942 -34.75 -20.01 19.72
C LEU A 942 -35.19 -20.51 18.34
N PHE A 943 -34.20 -20.84 17.51
CA PHE A 943 -34.40 -21.40 16.19
C PHE A 943 -33.67 -22.73 16.05
N ALA A 944 -34.26 -23.66 15.31
CA ALA A 944 -33.65 -24.92 14.94
C ALA A 944 -33.45 -25.03 13.42
N TYR A 945 -32.28 -25.52 13.03
CA TYR A 945 -31.92 -25.82 11.64
C TYR A 945 -31.51 -27.28 11.54
N TYR A 946 -31.78 -27.92 10.41
CA TYR A 946 -31.39 -29.30 10.17
C TYR A 946 -30.32 -29.42 9.10
N ASN A 947 -29.27 -30.19 9.40
CA ASN A 947 -28.10 -30.54 8.60
C ASN A 947 -27.18 -29.38 8.19
N GLN A 948 -27.76 -28.25 7.82
CA GLN A 948 -27.04 -27.06 7.43
C GLN A 948 -27.81 -25.85 7.94
N ASP A 949 -27.10 -24.94 8.57
CA ASP A 949 -27.63 -23.60 8.74
C ASP A 949 -27.67 -22.92 7.36
N THR A 950 -28.88 -22.75 6.84
CA THR A 950 -29.09 -22.18 5.51
C THR A 950 -29.49 -20.72 5.54
N SER A 951 -29.65 -20.10 6.71
CA SER A 951 -29.25 -18.71 6.97
C SER A 951 -29.72 -17.56 6.09
N GLU A 952 -30.50 -17.82 5.04
CA GLU A 952 -31.31 -16.82 4.41
C GLU A 952 -32.47 -16.68 5.36
N LEU A 953 -32.40 -15.66 6.22
CA LEU A 953 -33.41 -15.28 7.23
C LEU A 953 -34.86 -15.17 6.66
N LEU A 954 -35.06 -15.45 5.37
CA LEU A 954 -36.30 -15.34 4.62
C LEU A 954 -36.74 -16.65 3.92
N ASP A 955 -35.96 -17.74 3.95
CA ASP A 955 -36.25 -18.93 3.12
C ASP A 955 -37.04 -20.06 3.84
N ASN A 956 -37.76 -19.75 4.92
CA ASN A 956 -38.72 -20.63 5.61
C ASN A 956 -38.19 -22.00 6.13
N LYS A 957 -36.86 -22.20 6.24
CA LYS A 957 -36.28 -23.49 6.69
C LYS A 957 -35.94 -23.56 8.18
N ALA A 958 -35.84 -22.42 8.86
CA ALA A 958 -35.67 -22.38 10.31
C ALA A 958 -36.98 -22.73 11.02
N VAL A 959 -36.92 -23.58 12.04
CA VAL A 959 -38.07 -23.87 12.92
C VAL A 959 -37.94 -23.01 14.17
N SER A 960 -38.82 -22.02 14.33
CA SER A 960 -38.92 -21.27 15.59
C SER A 960 -39.49 -22.17 16.68
N ILE A 961 -38.86 -22.16 17.85
CA ILE A 961 -39.27 -22.98 19.00
C ILE A 961 -39.89 -22.06 20.05
N ASP A 962 -41.14 -22.35 20.38
CA ASP A 962 -41.83 -21.66 21.47
C ASP A 962 -41.22 -22.07 22.82
N ILE A 963 -40.73 -21.07 23.56
CA ILE A 963 -40.18 -21.24 24.90
C ILE A 963 -41.16 -20.68 25.91
N GLN A 964 -41.61 -21.52 26.85
CA GLN A 964 -42.47 -21.13 27.98
C GLN A 964 -41.75 -21.41 29.29
N ASN A 965 -41.59 -20.39 30.14
CA ASN A 965 -40.89 -20.48 31.42
C ASN A 965 -39.50 -21.14 31.31
N GLY A 966 -38.76 -20.81 30.24
CA GLY A 966 -37.42 -21.35 29.97
C GLY A 966 -37.40 -22.79 29.49
N GLN A 967 -38.54 -23.37 29.07
CA GLN A 967 -38.64 -24.73 28.54
C GLN A 967 -39.30 -24.74 27.16
N GLY A 968 -38.83 -25.61 26.28
CA GLY A 968 -39.40 -25.85 24.96
C GLY A 968 -39.16 -27.29 24.51
N ALA A 969 -39.79 -27.68 23.41
CA ALA A 969 -39.55 -28.98 22.80
C ALA A 969 -39.60 -28.88 21.28
N LEU A 970 -38.76 -29.68 20.61
CA LEU A 970 -38.74 -29.82 19.15
C LEU A 970 -38.89 -31.30 18.80
N THR A 971 -39.84 -31.63 17.93
CA THR A 971 -39.95 -32.97 17.35
C THR A 971 -38.84 -33.17 16.31
N ILE A 972 -38.10 -34.27 16.39
CA ILE A 972 -37.03 -34.61 15.46
C ILE A 972 -37.65 -35.04 14.12
N ALA A 973 -37.69 -34.11 13.16
CA ALA A 973 -38.30 -34.36 11.86
C ALA A 973 -37.41 -35.18 10.90
N GLN A 974 -36.09 -35.14 11.08
CA GLN A 974 -35.12 -35.86 10.23
C GLN A 974 -33.85 -36.21 11.01
N LYS A 975 -33.19 -37.29 10.57
CA LYS A 975 -31.87 -37.71 11.06
C LYS A 975 -30.78 -36.73 10.59
N GLY A 976 -29.73 -36.62 11.39
CA GLY A 976 -28.56 -35.79 11.11
C GLY A 976 -28.35 -34.69 12.15
N LYS A 977 -27.68 -33.61 11.72
CA LYS A 977 -27.31 -32.50 12.60
C LYS A 977 -28.53 -31.60 12.86
N ILE A 978 -28.78 -31.24 14.11
CA ILE A 978 -29.75 -30.23 14.53
C ILE A 978 -28.97 -29.10 15.18
N ILE A 979 -29.05 -27.90 14.60
CA ILE A 979 -28.34 -26.71 15.06
C ILE A 979 -29.37 -25.82 15.75
N LEU A 980 -29.20 -25.59 17.05
CA LEU A 980 -30.05 -24.71 17.84
C LEU A 980 -29.34 -23.38 18.05
N LYS A 981 -29.95 -22.29 17.56
CA LYS A 981 -29.43 -20.92 17.73
C LYS A 981 -30.35 -20.10 18.61
N LEU A 982 -29.82 -19.57 19.70
CA LEU A 982 -30.52 -18.62 20.56
C LEU A 982 -30.10 -17.19 20.15
N MET A 983 -31.06 -16.44 19.62
CA MET A 983 -30.85 -15.08 19.10
C MET A 983 -31.45 -14.05 20.03
N ASN A 984 -30.79 -12.91 20.24
CA ASN A 984 -31.40 -11.69 20.78
C ASN A 984 -31.26 -10.59 19.75
N LYS A 985 -32.41 -10.08 19.27
CA LYS A 985 -32.49 -9.29 18.04
C LYS A 985 -31.82 -10.07 16.89
N ASP A 986 -30.79 -9.49 16.27
CA ASP A 986 -30.05 -10.08 15.15
C ASP A 986 -28.74 -10.77 15.60
N GLN A 987 -28.43 -10.79 16.90
CA GLN A 987 -27.17 -11.30 17.44
C GLN A 987 -27.36 -12.67 18.09
N ILE A 988 -26.45 -13.60 17.82
CA ILE A 988 -26.44 -14.93 18.46
C ILE A 988 -25.84 -14.84 19.87
N ILE A 989 -26.50 -15.51 20.82
CA ILE A 989 -26.07 -15.60 22.23
C ILE A 989 -25.50 -16.97 22.55
N ASP A 990 -26.06 -18.02 21.98
CA ASP A 990 -25.63 -19.39 22.19
C ASP A 990 -26.00 -20.28 21.00
N GLU A 991 -25.18 -21.29 20.75
CA GLU A 991 -25.40 -22.33 19.75
C GLU A 991 -25.15 -23.72 20.35
N VAL A 992 -26.07 -24.66 20.12
CA VAL A 992 -25.88 -26.07 20.48
C VAL A 992 -26.13 -26.94 19.26
N ILE A 993 -25.22 -27.88 19.03
CA ILE A 993 -25.30 -28.83 17.92
C ILE A 993 -25.62 -30.21 18.48
N VAL A 994 -26.67 -30.83 17.95
CA VAL A 994 -27.16 -32.14 18.39
C VAL A 994 -27.20 -33.08 17.19
N ASN A 995 -26.57 -34.25 17.31
CA ASN A 995 -26.67 -35.29 16.29
C ASN A 995 -27.84 -36.23 16.65
N ALA A 996 -28.85 -36.28 15.79
CA ALA A 996 -30.00 -37.16 15.92
C ALA A 996 -29.87 -38.34 14.96
N ASP A 997 -29.68 -39.54 15.51
CA ASP A 997 -29.41 -40.79 14.77
C ASP A 997 -30.64 -41.52 14.23
#